data_AF-A0A7X5BSZ9-F1
#
_entry.id   AF-A0A7X5BSZ9-F1
#
_cell.length_a   1.000
_cell.length_b   1.000
_cell.length_c   1.000
_cell.angle_alpha   90.00
_cell.angle_beta   90.00
_cell.angle_gamma   90.00
#
_symmetry.space_group_name_H-M   'P 1'
#
loop_
_entity.id
_entity.type
_entity.pdbx_description
1 polymer ?
#
loop_
_entity_poly.entity_id
_entity_poly.type
_entity_poly.pdbx_seq_one_letter_code
_entity_poly.pdbx_strand_id
1 'polypeptide(L)'
;MRITLALIVGLLLAQVARAEPDSFDLGTGRDGLLNLVAGQGLALDAHAPLGKSVAAGGQELVVSGLKLSAGDLVMIHESTGLSSAADVGNTKPVTLTGTVSLGRWELARLEKVSSSTPALLTLTAPLRYAYATGRAQVVRVAEYSDVIIPEGARLTVSPWNGKSGGILAMLVSGKVANEGRIDADGLGYLGGVFRTDAAGLVGCTELELEHGKGGSARGEGVAGTVSRTGIATGRGNLANGGGGGNCTAAGGGGGGHGGVGGIGGRTASADGARDQGGLGGAALSYSVFERFTFGGGGGAGQGSDAAGSNGAAGGGIVFIRSTAFEGKGIYSASGSTAGASSGNDGAGGGGAGGAVVLRAVDIVNCGGVEARGGAGGNTQLDKQPFGPGGGGAGGRILLEGKTLACVPNASAGSAGVSAYPGAGSYGAGPATTTSDAGTPDGGSGTSTGTVQEVSQPFQVPVTPVITAPEAGEASTTTRPRFEGTAGTNGPVVHIVVDGREIGAAVPGADGRFTYDPTTPLSAGAHDVIAWAESLGVASKPSTPVRFSTPAVVLADGGVVQMAVLVVPSNGDTVGRTPLFAGTALNGASVGVVIDDGPDNIVPLDLLGRFRYQVPDSAPLSVGAHKVTVHSHNEAGDDGPYSDVVGFEVVVAGSDGGTDGGSDAGPVDPATPMVLVPEEGSTVDPTFMFVGVALPGTSVRLELDGTALATATADDEGVFRHVLTADKALATGAHKVVAQVVTPQGEAGLRSPEVGFQVRGPTDLDVGCGCGSAPAGMISLWALVGLGALVRRRRARS
;
A
#
# COMPACT_ATOMS: atom_id res chain seq x y z
N MET A 1 25.25 -2.32 55.95
CA MET A 1 24.59 -1.11 55.40
C MET A 1 25.07 -0.89 53.97
N ARG A 2 24.30 -1.36 52.98
CA ARG A 2 24.52 -1.10 51.55
C ARG A 2 23.14 -0.89 50.93
N ILE A 3 22.91 0.30 50.39
CA ILE A 3 21.67 0.66 49.71
C ILE A 3 21.91 0.36 48.23
N THR A 4 21.27 -0.67 47.70
CA THR A 4 21.25 -0.94 46.26
C THR A 4 20.22 -0.03 45.60
N LEU A 5 20.69 0.80 44.69
CA LEU A 5 19.90 1.80 43.99
C LEU A 5 18.94 1.10 43.01
N ALA A 6 17.63 1.25 43.22
CA ALA A 6 16.63 0.75 42.26
C ALA A 6 16.66 1.62 40.99
N LEU A 7 17.22 1.07 39.91
CA LEU A 7 17.23 1.72 38.61
C LEU A 7 15.85 1.54 37.95
N ILE A 8 14.93 2.48 38.21
CA ILE A 8 13.66 2.53 37.48
C ILE A 8 13.97 2.93 36.03
N VAL A 9 14.08 1.94 35.16
CA VAL A 9 14.10 2.14 33.71
C VAL A 9 12.69 2.54 33.29
N GLY A 10 12.43 3.85 33.34
CA GLY A 10 11.26 4.41 32.66
C GLY A 10 11.44 4.19 31.16
N LEU A 11 10.74 3.22 30.58
CA LEU A 11 10.53 3.16 29.14
C LEU A 11 9.73 4.40 28.72
N LEU A 12 10.47 5.46 28.41
CA LEU A 12 10.04 6.45 27.42
C LEU A 12 9.92 5.70 26.10
N LEU A 13 8.73 5.13 25.87
CA LEU A 13 8.25 4.82 24.53
C LEU A 13 8.28 6.14 23.76
N ALA A 14 9.38 6.37 23.05
CA ALA A 14 9.46 7.41 22.04
C ALA A 14 8.36 7.08 21.03
N GLN A 15 7.23 7.78 21.12
CA GLN A 15 6.21 7.67 20.09
C GLN A 15 6.90 7.99 18.77
N VAL A 16 6.94 7.01 17.86
CA VAL A 16 7.52 7.17 16.54
C VAL A 16 6.78 8.34 15.92
N ALA A 17 7.44 9.50 15.83
CA ALA A 17 6.81 10.72 15.37
C ALA A 17 6.28 10.44 13.96
N ARG A 18 4.96 10.48 13.81
CA ARG A 18 4.31 10.01 12.59
C ARG A 18 4.18 11.16 11.61
N ALA A 19 4.40 10.86 10.35
CA ALA A 19 4.20 11.84 9.30
C ALA A 19 2.77 12.39 9.31
N GLU A 20 2.62 13.72 9.26
CA GLU A 20 1.30 14.36 9.23
C GLU A 20 0.64 14.08 7.88
N PRO A 21 -0.50 13.35 7.84
CA PRO A 21 -1.26 13.20 6.61
C PRO A 21 -1.89 14.54 6.23
N ASP A 22 -2.20 14.73 4.95
CA ASP A 22 -2.92 15.91 4.47
C ASP A 22 -4.36 15.94 5.03
N SER A 23 -4.45 16.54 6.22
CA SER A 23 -5.62 16.64 7.08
C SER A 23 -5.96 18.10 7.40
N PHE A 24 -5.40 19.03 6.61
CA PHE A 24 -5.54 20.48 6.78
C PHE A 24 -6.85 21.05 6.20
N ASP A 25 -7.66 20.22 5.55
CA ASP A 25 -8.99 20.58 5.03
C ASP A 25 -8.95 21.82 4.12
N LEU A 26 -9.73 22.86 4.45
CA LEU A 26 -9.75 24.17 3.79
C LEU A 26 -8.83 25.21 4.46
N GLY A 27 -7.95 24.78 5.35
CA GLY A 27 -7.05 25.65 6.10
C GLY A 27 -7.73 26.43 7.23
N THR A 28 -6.93 27.19 7.96
CA THR A 28 -7.32 27.88 9.20
C THR A 28 -7.89 29.28 9.02
N GLY A 29 -7.81 29.86 7.81
CA GLY A 29 -8.18 31.26 7.56
C GLY A 29 -7.26 32.30 8.22
N ARG A 30 -6.10 31.89 8.74
CA ARG A 30 -5.15 32.73 9.50
C ARG A 30 -4.59 33.94 8.74
N ASP A 31 -4.56 33.88 7.40
CA ASP A 31 -4.11 34.99 6.54
C ASP A 31 -5.23 36.02 6.28
N GLY A 32 -6.46 35.77 6.77
CA GLY A 32 -7.60 36.67 6.67
C GLY A 32 -8.18 36.79 5.26
N LEU A 33 -8.86 37.91 4.98
CA LEU A 33 -9.44 38.19 3.66
C LEU A 33 -8.36 38.69 2.69
N LEU A 34 -8.18 38.00 1.56
CA LEU A 34 -7.49 38.56 0.40
C LEU A 34 -8.50 39.30 -0.47
N ASN A 35 -8.38 40.62 -0.56
CA ASN A 35 -9.23 41.45 -1.41
C ASN A 35 -8.36 42.31 -2.34
N LEU A 36 -8.36 42.00 -3.63
CA LEU A 36 -7.69 42.82 -4.65
C LEU A 36 -8.61 43.95 -5.12
N VAL A 37 -8.02 45.03 -5.65
CA VAL A 37 -8.77 46.09 -6.35
C VAL A 37 -8.77 45.85 -7.86
N ALA A 38 -9.78 46.38 -8.57
CA ALA A 38 -9.89 46.24 -10.02
C ALA A 38 -8.61 46.74 -10.73
N GLY A 39 -8.10 45.95 -11.68
CA GLY A 39 -6.84 46.23 -12.38
C GLY A 39 -5.55 45.91 -11.60
N GLN A 40 -5.63 45.46 -10.35
CA GLN A 40 -4.44 45.09 -9.57
C GLN A 40 -3.87 43.73 -10.01
N GLY A 41 -2.56 43.70 -10.28
CA GLY A 41 -1.79 42.45 -10.30
C GLY A 41 -1.12 42.18 -8.95
N LEU A 42 -1.21 40.95 -8.45
CA LEU A 42 -0.47 40.46 -7.28
C LEU A 42 0.22 39.13 -7.60
N ALA A 43 1.52 39.04 -7.35
CA ALA A 43 2.28 37.79 -7.40
C ALA A 43 2.55 37.29 -5.96
N LEU A 44 2.22 36.02 -5.69
CA LEU A 44 2.50 35.34 -4.43
C LEU A 44 3.92 34.76 -4.45
N ASP A 45 4.92 35.61 -4.23
CA ASP A 45 6.34 35.21 -4.18
C ASP A 45 6.67 34.49 -2.86
N ALA A 46 6.25 33.24 -2.77
CA ALA A 46 6.27 32.47 -1.53
C ALA A 46 6.85 31.05 -1.72
N HIS A 47 8.01 30.94 -2.38
CA HIS A 47 8.71 29.65 -2.56
C HIS A 47 10.24 29.77 -2.41
N ALA A 48 10.90 28.66 -2.12
CA ALA A 48 12.36 28.53 -2.14
C ALA A 48 12.79 27.09 -2.47
N PRO A 49 13.97 26.89 -3.08
CA PRO A 49 14.52 25.55 -3.28
C PRO A 49 14.88 24.89 -1.93
N LEU A 50 14.72 23.57 -1.85
CA LEU A 50 15.11 22.81 -0.66
C LEU A 50 16.64 22.79 -0.54
N GLY A 51 17.18 23.41 0.52
CA GLY A 51 18.62 23.60 0.72
C GLY A 51 19.38 22.36 1.19
N LYS A 52 18.70 21.33 1.69
CA LYS A 52 19.28 20.05 2.10
C LYS A 52 18.27 18.93 1.93
N SER A 53 18.68 17.78 1.38
CA SER A 53 17.81 16.61 1.28
C SER A 53 17.32 16.14 2.65
N VAL A 54 16.08 15.66 2.71
CA VAL A 54 15.41 15.15 3.90
C VAL A 54 14.89 13.74 3.64
N ALA A 55 15.04 12.84 4.60
CA ALA A 55 14.50 11.48 4.53
C ALA A 55 13.04 11.46 5.00
N ALA A 56 12.28 10.42 4.63
CA ALA A 56 11.01 10.13 5.27
C ALA A 56 11.22 9.95 6.78
N GLY A 57 10.31 10.48 7.60
CA GLY A 57 10.49 10.60 9.04
C GLY A 57 11.34 11.80 9.49
N GLY A 58 11.86 12.63 8.57
CA GLY A 58 12.52 13.89 8.91
C GLY A 58 11.52 15.01 9.27
N GLN A 59 11.86 15.82 10.27
CA GLN A 59 11.02 16.91 10.80
C GLN A 59 11.65 18.31 10.62
N GLU A 60 12.78 18.40 9.91
CA GLU A 60 13.53 19.64 9.69
C GLU A 60 13.74 19.92 8.20
N LEU A 61 13.50 21.16 7.78
CA LEU A 61 13.77 21.67 6.44
C LEU A 61 14.75 22.83 6.49
N VAL A 62 15.62 22.94 5.48
CA VAL A 62 16.57 24.06 5.33
C VAL A 62 16.19 24.84 4.08
N VAL A 63 15.89 26.14 4.23
CA VAL A 63 15.48 27.02 3.12
C VAL A 63 16.16 28.39 3.19
N SER A 64 16.25 29.08 2.05
CA SER A 64 16.77 30.45 1.94
C SER A 64 15.84 31.31 1.10
N GLY A 65 15.66 32.57 1.48
CA GLY A 65 14.89 33.56 0.71
C GLY A 65 13.37 33.53 0.90
N LEU A 66 12.83 32.58 1.67
CA LEU A 66 11.40 32.47 1.97
C LEU A 66 11.08 33.06 3.35
N LYS A 67 10.09 33.96 3.41
CA LYS A 67 9.60 34.55 4.67
C LYS A 67 8.49 33.67 5.24
N LEU A 68 8.71 33.11 6.43
CA LEU A 68 7.79 32.20 7.13
C LEU A 68 7.73 32.54 8.61
N SER A 69 6.62 32.19 9.25
CA SER A 69 6.42 32.28 10.70
C SER A 69 5.95 30.95 11.28
N ALA A 70 6.04 30.82 12.61
CA ALA A 70 5.46 29.68 13.32
C ALA A 70 3.95 29.55 13.01
N GLY A 71 3.52 28.31 12.83
CA GLY A 71 2.17 27.92 12.43
C GLY A 71 1.82 28.13 10.96
N ASP A 72 2.69 28.71 10.12
CA ASP A 72 2.44 28.76 8.67
C ASP A 72 2.36 27.34 8.08
N LEU A 73 1.59 27.17 7.00
CA LEU A 73 1.51 25.93 6.24
C LEU A 73 2.47 25.98 5.04
N VAL A 74 3.22 24.90 4.82
CA VAL A 74 4.08 24.74 3.63
C VAL A 74 3.75 23.47 2.87
N MET A 75 3.94 23.53 1.56
CA MET A 75 3.96 22.40 0.64
C MET A 75 5.41 22.09 0.28
N ILE A 76 5.81 20.84 0.42
CA ILE A 76 7.09 20.35 -0.12
C ILE A 76 6.77 19.61 -1.41
N HIS A 77 7.38 19.99 -2.53
CA HIS A 77 7.06 19.42 -3.84
C HIS A 77 8.33 19.09 -4.66
N GLU A 78 8.48 17.81 -5.04
CA GLU A 78 9.58 17.32 -5.89
C GLU A 78 9.33 17.76 -7.35
N SER A 79 9.84 18.93 -7.70
CA SER A 79 9.47 19.68 -8.91
C SER A 79 10.21 19.27 -10.18
N THR A 80 11.31 18.52 -10.07
CA THR A 80 12.11 18.05 -11.21
C THR A 80 12.97 16.85 -10.81
N GLY A 81 13.61 16.20 -11.77
CA GLY A 81 14.57 15.11 -11.54
C GLY A 81 13.93 13.72 -11.57
N LEU A 82 13.69 13.22 -12.78
CA LEU A 82 13.34 11.83 -13.03
C LEU A 82 14.42 10.89 -12.45
N SER A 83 14.02 9.83 -11.73
CA SER A 83 14.94 8.92 -11.03
C SER A 83 15.73 8.00 -11.97
N SER A 84 15.11 7.58 -13.07
CA SER A 84 15.78 6.98 -14.23
C SER A 84 16.02 8.05 -15.29
N ALA A 85 17.18 8.03 -15.93
CA ALA A 85 17.49 9.00 -16.98
C ALA A 85 16.67 8.71 -18.25
N ALA A 86 15.86 9.66 -18.69
CA ALA A 86 15.00 9.51 -19.86
C ALA A 86 15.81 9.23 -21.15
N ASP A 87 15.24 8.42 -22.06
CA ASP A 87 15.78 8.26 -23.40
C ASP A 87 15.50 9.51 -24.24
N VAL A 88 16.51 9.90 -25.01
CA VAL A 88 16.39 11.01 -25.95
C VAL A 88 15.53 10.60 -27.13
N GLY A 89 14.61 11.48 -27.55
CA GLY A 89 13.71 11.22 -28.68
C GLY A 89 12.54 10.29 -28.37
N ASN A 90 12.43 9.79 -27.13
CA ASN A 90 11.32 8.94 -26.74
C ASN A 90 10.07 9.78 -26.46
N THR A 91 9.07 9.64 -27.33
CA THR A 91 7.78 10.34 -27.26
C THR A 91 6.68 9.56 -26.54
N LYS A 92 6.96 8.33 -26.08
CA LYS A 92 5.99 7.49 -25.35
C LYS A 92 5.71 8.07 -23.95
N PRO A 93 4.49 7.88 -23.40
CA PRO A 93 4.14 8.41 -22.08
C PRO A 93 5.09 7.96 -20.97
N VAL A 94 5.48 8.89 -20.10
CA VAL A 94 6.29 8.64 -18.90
C VAL A 94 5.36 8.46 -17.70
N THR A 95 5.32 7.26 -17.13
CA THR A 95 4.44 6.92 -16.00
C THR A 95 5.08 7.26 -14.65
N LEU A 96 4.38 8.06 -13.83
CA LEU A 96 4.82 8.47 -12.48
C LEU A 96 3.92 7.81 -11.43
N THR A 97 4.28 6.60 -11.00
CA THR A 97 3.54 5.77 -10.05
C THR A 97 4.45 5.16 -9.00
N GLY A 98 3.89 4.71 -7.87
CA GLY A 98 4.64 4.00 -6.83
C GLY A 98 5.81 4.81 -6.27
N THR A 99 7.02 4.24 -6.33
CA THR A 99 8.26 4.79 -5.75
C THR A 99 8.83 6.01 -6.47
N VAL A 100 8.25 6.44 -7.61
CA VAL A 100 8.65 7.68 -8.28
C VAL A 100 8.27 8.89 -7.41
N SER A 101 9.27 9.67 -7.01
CA SER A 101 9.13 10.89 -6.17
C SER A 101 8.66 12.11 -6.95
N LEU A 102 9.02 12.21 -8.24
CA LEU A 102 8.69 13.35 -9.10
C LEU A 102 7.20 13.69 -9.09
N GLY A 103 6.89 14.99 -8.94
CA GLY A 103 5.55 15.55 -8.91
C GLY A 103 4.79 15.28 -7.61
N ARG A 104 5.37 14.51 -6.67
CA ARG A 104 4.79 14.25 -5.36
C ARG A 104 4.92 15.49 -4.48
N TRP A 105 3.88 15.75 -3.71
CA TRP A 105 3.83 16.78 -2.68
C TRP A 105 3.29 16.22 -1.37
N GLU A 106 3.58 16.93 -0.29
CA GLU A 106 2.85 16.83 0.97
C GLU A 106 2.77 18.21 1.63
N LEU A 107 1.80 18.38 2.53
CA LEU A 107 1.62 19.59 3.33
C LEU A 107 2.17 19.34 4.73
N ALA A 108 2.85 20.33 5.31
CA ALA A 108 3.34 20.28 6.68
C ALA A 108 3.21 21.66 7.34
N ARG A 109 2.81 21.70 8.60
CA ARG A 109 2.72 22.95 9.37
C ARG A 109 4.02 23.21 10.10
N LEU A 110 4.41 24.47 10.21
CA LEU A 110 5.64 24.86 10.90
C LEU A 110 5.39 24.98 12.40
N GLU A 111 6.14 24.24 13.22
CA GLU A 111 6.21 24.50 14.67
C GLU A 111 7.08 25.74 14.92
N LYS A 112 8.24 25.82 14.25
CA LYS A 112 9.26 26.84 14.50
C LYS A 112 10.01 27.22 13.24
N VAL A 113 10.44 28.48 13.17
CA VAL A 113 11.32 29.03 12.14
C VAL A 113 12.51 29.68 12.84
N SER A 114 13.74 29.32 12.46
CA SER A 114 14.94 29.97 12.99
C SER A 114 15.17 31.35 12.36
N SER A 115 15.86 32.23 13.06
CA SER A 115 16.33 33.52 12.55
C SER A 115 17.67 33.43 11.78
N SER A 116 18.17 32.23 11.49
CA SER A 116 19.42 32.01 10.75
C SER A 116 19.21 32.17 9.24
N THR A 117 20.30 32.29 8.48
CA THR A 117 20.29 32.20 7.02
C THR A 117 21.36 31.20 6.58
N PRO A 118 21.00 30.04 6.00
CA PRO A 118 19.63 29.57 5.73
C PRO A 118 18.78 29.41 7.00
N ALA A 119 17.47 29.52 6.83
CA ALA A 119 16.50 29.26 7.89
C ALA A 119 16.31 27.76 8.06
N LEU A 120 16.24 27.32 9.32
CA LEU A 120 15.83 25.99 9.73
C LEU A 120 14.35 26.06 10.09
N LEU A 121 13.53 25.27 9.41
CA LEU A 121 12.11 25.10 9.70
C LEU A 121 11.94 23.79 10.46
N THR A 122 11.33 23.83 11.64
CA THR A 122 10.90 22.63 12.38
C THR A 122 9.42 22.43 12.11
N LEU A 123 9.03 21.24 11.66
CA LEU A 123 7.66 20.88 11.34
C LEU A 123 6.90 20.41 12.60
N THR A 124 5.58 20.54 12.62
CA THR A 124 4.71 20.00 13.70
C THR A 124 4.73 18.49 13.80
N ALA A 125 5.08 17.83 12.70
CA ALA A 125 5.25 16.39 12.59
C ALA A 125 6.20 16.07 11.42
N PRO A 126 6.79 14.86 11.39
CA PRO A 126 7.67 14.44 10.29
C PRO A 126 7.02 14.43 8.90
N LEU A 127 7.86 14.23 7.88
CA LEU A 127 7.43 14.01 6.50
C LEU A 127 7.16 12.54 6.20
N ARG A 128 6.15 12.28 5.37
CA ARG A 128 5.78 10.96 4.83
C ARG A 128 6.79 10.51 3.79
N TYR A 129 7.34 11.44 3.03
CA TYR A 129 8.23 11.16 1.90
C TYR A 129 9.63 11.75 2.08
N ALA A 130 10.58 11.21 1.32
CA ALA A 130 11.91 11.79 1.19
C ALA A 130 11.96 12.79 0.02
N TYR A 131 12.67 13.89 0.20
CA TYR A 131 12.83 14.95 -0.80
C TYR A 131 14.31 15.29 -1.01
N ALA A 132 14.70 15.51 -2.26
CA ALA A 132 16.09 15.76 -2.62
C ALA A 132 16.37 17.26 -2.88
N THR A 133 17.50 17.75 -2.36
CA THR A 133 18.00 19.08 -2.76
C THR A 133 18.29 19.13 -4.26
N GLY A 134 18.02 20.27 -4.89
CA GLY A 134 18.11 20.44 -6.34
C GLY A 134 16.96 19.80 -7.14
N ARG A 135 15.98 19.20 -6.46
CA ARG A 135 14.76 18.62 -7.06
C ARG A 135 13.49 19.15 -6.41
N ALA A 136 13.48 19.21 -5.08
CA ALA A 136 12.37 19.75 -4.32
C ALA A 136 12.45 21.26 -4.09
N GLN A 137 11.27 21.87 -3.99
CA GLN A 137 11.07 23.21 -3.45
C GLN A 137 10.08 23.18 -2.28
N VAL A 138 10.15 24.21 -1.45
CA VAL A 138 9.19 24.50 -0.38
C VAL A 138 8.38 25.72 -0.81
N VAL A 139 7.06 25.61 -0.76
CA VAL A 139 6.10 26.67 -1.14
C VAL A 139 5.22 26.97 0.08
N ARG A 140 5.05 28.24 0.45
CA ARG A 140 4.07 28.62 1.47
C ARG A 140 2.67 28.42 0.89
N VAL A 141 1.81 27.72 1.60
CA VAL A 141 0.40 27.62 1.26
C VAL A 141 -0.35 28.70 2.04
N ALA A 142 -0.95 29.65 1.34
CA ALA A 142 -1.74 30.68 1.99
C ALA A 142 -3.04 30.09 2.55
N GLU A 143 -3.48 30.56 3.71
CA GLU A 143 -4.68 30.08 4.42
C GLU A 143 -5.64 31.26 4.64
N TYR A 144 -6.40 31.62 3.59
CA TYR A 144 -7.30 32.78 3.61
C TYR A 144 -8.68 32.43 4.19
N SER A 145 -9.36 33.42 4.78
CA SER A 145 -10.78 33.29 5.12
C SER A 145 -11.64 33.37 3.88
N ASP A 146 -11.38 34.34 3.00
CA ASP A 146 -12.03 34.51 1.71
C ASP A 146 -11.03 35.12 0.72
N VAL A 147 -11.29 34.94 -0.58
CA VAL A 147 -10.51 35.54 -1.67
C VAL A 147 -11.46 36.26 -2.62
N ILE A 148 -11.21 37.55 -2.85
CA ILE A 148 -12.00 38.41 -3.76
C ILE A 148 -11.06 38.96 -4.84
N ILE A 149 -11.31 38.54 -6.08
CA ILE A 149 -10.61 38.97 -7.29
C ILE A 149 -11.63 39.67 -8.22
N PRO A 150 -11.72 41.01 -8.23
CA PRO A 150 -12.65 41.73 -9.09
C PRO A 150 -12.21 41.69 -10.57
N GLU A 151 -13.11 42.13 -11.46
CA GLU A 151 -12.84 42.24 -12.90
C GLU A 151 -11.54 43.02 -13.17
N GLY A 152 -10.73 42.50 -14.09
CA GLY A 152 -9.43 43.06 -14.45
C GLY A 152 -8.31 42.88 -13.41
N ALA A 153 -8.58 42.36 -12.21
CA ALA A 153 -7.53 41.97 -11.27
C ALA A 153 -6.91 40.61 -11.64
N ARG A 154 -5.65 40.40 -11.26
CA ARG A 154 -4.89 39.18 -11.52
C ARG A 154 -4.12 38.73 -10.28
N LEU A 155 -4.36 37.50 -9.83
CA LEU A 155 -3.53 36.79 -8.85
C LEU A 155 -2.63 35.78 -9.55
N THR A 156 -1.34 35.80 -9.27
CA THR A 156 -0.35 34.91 -9.91
C THR A 156 0.81 34.59 -8.96
N VAL A 157 1.91 34.02 -9.47
CA VAL A 157 3.12 33.62 -8.74
C VAL A 157 4.37 33.98 -9.55
N SER A 158 5.58 34.02 -8.96
CA SER A 158 6.81 34.07 -9.77
C SER A 158 7.06 32.79 -10.57
N PRO A 159 7.66 32.89 -11.78
CA PRO A 159 7.95 31.76 -12.65
C PRO A 159 8.94 30.77 -12.05
N TRP A 160 8.84 29.51 -12.47
CA TRP A 160 9.90 28.52 -12.27
C TRP A 160 11.23 29.02 -12.86
N ASN A 161 12.30 28.96 -12.06
CA ASN A 161 13.62 29.47 -12.41
C ASN A 161 14.69 28.37 -12.60
N GLY A 162 14.26 27.12 -12.78
CA GLY A 162 15.13 25.93 -12.78
C GLY A 162 15.42 25.36 -11.38
N LYS A 163 14.90 25.98 -10.30
CA LYS A 163 15.10 25.53 -8.89
C LYS A 163 13.86 25.69 -8.01
N SER A 164 13.10 26.77 -8.20
CA SER A 164 11.86 27.07 -7.48
C SER A 164 10.96 27.98 -8.31
N GLY A 165 9.67 28.06 -7.95
CA GLY A 165 8.67 28.88 -8.62
C GLY A 165 7.57 28.06 -9.29
N GLY A 166 6.65 28.76 -9.93
CA GLY A 166 5.61 28.19 -10.78
C GLY A 166 4.40 27.56 -10.06
N ILE A 167 4.33 27.58 -8.73
CA ILE A 167 3.24 26.95 -7.95
C ILE A 167 2.48 28.02 -7.15
N LEU A 168 1.22 28.25 -7.53
CA LEU A 168 0.24 28.99 -6.72
C LEU A 168 -0.54 27.97 -5.89
N ALA A 169 -0.38 28.01 -4.56
CA ALA A 169 -1.06 27.11 -3.63
C ALA A 169 -1.76 27.90 -2.51
N MET A 170 -3.07 27.70 -2.34
CA MET A 170 -3.82 28.27 -1.22
C MET A 170 -5.00 27.40 -0.77
N LEU A 171 -5.32 27.49 0.51
CA LEU A 171 -6.53 26.96 1.13
C LEU A 171 -7.40 28.14 1.57
N VAL A 172 -8.72 28.05 1.36
CA VAL A 172 -9.66 29.14 1.63
C VAL A 172 -10.84 28.59 2.44
N SER A 173 -10.97 28.97 3.71
CA SER A 173 -11.99 28.37 4.58
C SER A 173 -13.41 28.80 4.21
N GLY A 174 -13.58 30.02 3.72
CA GLY A 174 -14.77 30.53 3.05
C GLY A 174 -14.69 30.35 1.53
N LYS A 175 -14.92 31.43 0.76
CA LYS A 175 -15.09 31.35 -0.70
C LYS A 175 -14.06 32.10 -1.51
N VAL A 176 -13.92 31.67 -2.77
CA VAL A 176 -13.15 32.36 -3.82
C VAL A 176 -14.14 33.01 -4.78
N ALA A 177 -14.38 34.31 -4.60
CA ALA A 177 -15.16 35.14 -5.52
C ALA A 177 -14.23 35.73 -6.59
N ASN A 178 -14.24 35.16 -7.79
CA ASN A 178 -13.36 35.53 -8.89
C ASN A 178 -14.16 36.01 -10.10
N GLU A 179 -14.04 37.30 -10.43
CA GLU A 179 -14.46 37.92 -11.69
C GLU A 179 -13.27 38.36 -12.55
N GLY A 180 -12.03 38.17 -12.07
CA GLY A 180 -10.78 38.47 -12.76
C GLY A 180 -10.05 37.20 -13.19
N ARG A 181 -8.75 37.12 -12.89
CA ARG A 181 -7.91 35.98 -13.24
C ARG A 181 -7.06 35.48 -12.08
N ILE A 182 -7.00 34.16 -11.92
CA ILE A 182 -6.03 33.48 -11.03
C ILE A 182 -5.23 32.52 -11.91
N ASP A 183 -3.92 32.75 -12.06
CA ASP A 183 -3.15 31.95 -13.03
C ASP A 183 -1.67 31.72 -12.72
N ALA A 184 -1.16 30.65 -13.34
CA ALA A 184 0.25 30.32 -13.47
C ALA A 184 0.66 30.17 -14.95
N ASP A 185 0.18 31.06 -15.83
CA ASP A 185 0.38 30.97 -17.28
C ASP A 185 1.84 31.17 -17.70
N GLY A 186 2.42 30.17 -18.37
CA GLY A 186 3.81 30.21 -18.82
C GLY A 186 4.85 30.20 -17.70
N LEU A 187 4.47 29.81 -16.48
CA LEU A 187 5.31 29.87 -15.27
C LEU A 187 5.93 28.52 -14.86
N GLY A 188 5.78 27.50 -15.70
CA GLY A 188 6.35 26.15 -15.55
C GLY A 188 7.74 26.00 -16.18
N TYR A 189 8.06 24.80 -16.67
CA TYR A 189 9.40 24.51 -17.21
C TYR A 189 9.80 25.45 -18.35
N LEU A 190 11.08 25.84 -18.36
CA LEU A 190 11.63 26.85 -19.25
C LEU A 190 11.69 26.37 -20.71
N GLY A 191 11.42 27.27 -21.65
CA GLY A 191 11.60 27.02 -23.07
C GLY A 191 13.08 27.01 -23.49
N GLY A 192 13.40 26.32 -24.59
CA GLY A 192 14.73 26.25 -25.15
C GLY A 192 15.20 27.61 -25.65
N VAL A 193 16.43 28.01 -25.28
CA VAL A 193 17.00 29.31 -25.65
C VAL A 193 17.62 29.23 -27.05
N PHE A 194 17.08 30.03 -27.97
CA PHE A 194 17.62 30.23 -29.30
C PHE A 194 19.04 30.80 -29.23
N ARG A 195 19.91 30.30 -30.12
CA ARG A 195 21.27 30.80 -30.30
C ARG A 195 21.61 30.72 -31.78
N THR A 196 22.30 31.73 -32.28
CA THR A 196 22.81 31.76 -33.65
C THR A 196 23.91 30.70 -33.83
N ASP A 197 23.87 30.02 -34.96
CA ASP A 197 24.82 28.98 -35.38
C ASP A 197 25.45 29.36 -36.73
N ALA A 198 26.39 28.54 -37.23
CA ALA A 198 26.98 28.76 -38.55
C ALA A 198 25.93 28.63 -39.67
N ALA A 199 26.02 29.50 -40.68
CA ALA A 199 25.16 29.44 -41.85
C ALA A 199 25.47 28.20 -42.71
N GLY A 200 24.44 27.64 -43.37
CA GLY A 200 24.60 26.56 -44.33
C GLY A 200 24.77 25.15 -43.74
N LEU A 201 24.39 24.94 -42.48
CA LEU A 201 24.42 23.61 -41.85
C LEU A 201 23.29 22.71 -42.38
N VAL A 202 23.68 21.69 -43.13
CA VAL A 202 22.83 20.75 -43.86
C VAL A 202 23.22 19.30 -43.56
N GLY A 203 22.33 18.35 -43.86
CA GLY A 203 22.60 16.90 -43.79
C GLY A 203 22.62 16.26 -42.40
N CYS A 204 22.54 17.03 -41.32
CA CYS A 204 22.48 16.50 -39.94
C CYS A 204 21.21 15.67 -39.67
N THR A 205 21.33 14.63 -38.84
CA THR A 205 20.27 13.63 -38.57
C THR A 205 20.12 13.27 -37.09
N GLU A 206 21.15 13.51 -36.28
CA GLU A 206 21.25 12.96 -34.92
C GLU A 206 20.24 13.55 -33.94
N LEU A 207 19.70 12.71 -33.06
CA LEU A 207 18.81 13.15 -31.98
C LEU A 207 19.55 14.02 -30.95
N GLU A 208 20.84 13.73 -30.74
CA GLU A 208 21.76 14.53 -29.94
C GLU A 208 22.77 15.20 -30.87
N LEU A 209 22.78 16.53 -30.88
CA LEU A 209 23.63 17.30 -31.78
C LEU A 209 24.10 18.54 -31.05
N GLU A 210 25.42 18.74 -30.95
CA GLU A 210 26.01 19.93 -30.34
C GLU A 210 25.61 21.19 -31.11
N HIS A 211 25.58 22.34 -30.43
CA HIS A 211 25.20 23.63 -31.01
C HIS A 211 25.89 23.89 -32.35
N GLY A 212 27.23 23.97 -32.36
CA GLY A 212 28.03 24.25 -33.56
C GLY A 212 28.05 23.17 -34.65
N LYS A 213 27.15 22.18 -34.58
CA LYS A 213 26.91 21.13 -35.59
C LYS A 213 25.49 21.18 -36.15
N GLY A 214 24.70 22.20 -35.80
CA GLY A 214 23.32 22.38 -36.28
C GLY A 214 22.23 22.01 -35.27
N GLY A 215 22.56 21.79 -33.99
CA GLY A 215 21.60 21.34 -32.98
C GLY A 215 21.12 22.46 -32.05
N SER A 216 19.82 22.74 -32.01
CA SER A 216 19.27 23.84 -31.19
C SER A 216 18.91 23.40 -29.77
N ALA A 217 18.74 24.34 -28.84
CA ALA A 217 18.43 24.04 -27.44
C ALA A 217 17.05 23.39 -27.25
N ARG A 218 17.01 22.38 -26.38
CA ARG A 218 15.76 21.73 -25.94
C ARG A 218 15.03 22.58 -24.91
N GLY A 219 13.71 22.40 -24.82
CA GLY A 219 12.92 22.86 -23.69
C GLY A 219 13.21 22.01 -22.44
N GLU A 220 13.07 22.62 -21.27
CA GLU A 220 13.15 21.92 -19.99
C GLU A 220 11.91 21.04 -19.80
N GLY A 221 12.12 19.89 -19.19
CA GLY A 221 11.05 19.02 -18.69
C GLY A 221 11.45 18.39 -17.36
N VAL A 222 10.72 17.36 -16.95
CA VAL A 222 10.95 16.63 -15.69
C VAL A 222 12.33 15.97 -15.57
N ALA A 223 13.04 15.81 -16.68
CA ALA A 223 14.40 15.27 -16.75
C ALA A 223 15.48 16.38 -16.89
N GLY A 224 15.10 17.66 -16.76
CA GLY A 224 15.95 18.81 -17.09
C GLY A 224 16.06 19.02 -18.60
N THR A 225 17.15 19.66 -19.04
CA THR A 225 17.50 19.90 -20.46
C THR A 225 18.68 19.06 -20.96
N VAL A 226 19.54 18.60 -20.04
CA VAL A 226 20.80 17.91 -20.33
C VAL A 226 20.60 16.40 -20.31
N SER A 227 21.02 15.71 -21.37
CA SER A 227 20.94 14.26 -21.48
C SER A 227 22.05 13.53 -20.69
N ARG A 228 22.00 12.19 -20.71
CA ARG A 228 23.04 11.31 -20.14
C ARG A 228 24.43 11.55 -20.73
N THR A 229 24.53 12.06 -21.95
CA THR A 229 25.79 12.32 -22.65
C THR A 229 26.33 13.72 -22.40
N GLY A 230 25.62 14.54 -21.62
CA GLY A 230 25.98 15.94 -21.33
C GLY A 230 25.50 16.95 -22.36
N ILE A 231 24.70 16.51 -23.35
CA ILE A 231 24.22 17.35 -24.45
C ILE A 231 22.83 17.93 -24.11
N ALA A 232 22.65 19.24 -24.31
CA ALA A 232 21.40 19.98 -24.06
C ALA A 232 20.66 20.41 -25.34
N THR A 233 21.14 19.94 -26.49
CA THR A 233 20.78 20.41 -27.83
C THR A 233 20.40 19.24 -28.75
N GLY A 234 19.85 19.59 -29.91
CA GLY A 234 19.43 18.66 -30.96
C GLY A 234 17.94 18.31 -30.92
N ARG A 235 17.47 17.63 -31.97
CA ARG A 235 16.04 17.36 -32.23
C ARG A 235 15.36 16.37 -31.30
N GLY A 236 16.09 15.57 -30.54
CA GLY A 236 15.49 14.66 -29.58
C GLY A 236 14.82 15.42 -28.43
N ASN A 237 13.55 15.11 -28.13
CA ASN A 237 12.93 15.54 -26.87
C ASN A 237 13.63 14.87 -25.67
N LEU A 238 13.40 15.39 -24.46
CA LEU A 238 13.86 14.75 -23.23
C LEU A 238 12.70 14.67 -22.23
N ALA A 239 12.13 13.47 -22.06
CA ALA A 239 10.83 13.30 -21.43
C ALA A 239 9.80 14.30 -22.02
N ASN A 240 9.16 15.12 -21.19
CA ASN A 240 8.16 16.09 -21.63
C ASN A 240 8.72 17.44 -22.13
N GLY A 241 10.04 17.68 -22.07
CA GLY A 241 10.67 18.86 -22.68
C GLY A 241 10.86 18.68 -24.19
N GLY A 242 10.42 19.63 -25.00
CA GLY A 242 10.45 19.56 -26.47
C GLY A 242 11.88 19.64 -27.05
N GLY A 243 12.14 18.91 -28.12
CA GLY A 243 13.43 18.94 -28.85
C GLY A 243 13.65 20.26 -29.60
N GLY A 244 14.90 20.66 -29.80
CA GLY A 244 15.23 21.84 -30.61
C GLY A 244 15.15 21.55 -32.13
N GLY A 245 15.20 22.56 -32.98
CA GLY A 245 15.41 22.34 -34.42
C GLY A 245 16.81 21.78 -34.72
N ASN A 246 16.92 20.85 -35.68
CA ASN A 246 18.19 20.42 -36.28
C ASN A 246 18.36 21.00 -37.69
N CYS A 247 19.56 21.43 -38.05
CA CYS A 247 19.92 21.95 -39.39
C CYS A 247 19.15 23.21 -39.80
N THR A 248 19.59 23.82 -40.90
CA THR A 248 19.14 25.13 -41.39
C THR A 248 17.63 25.33 -41.28
N ALA A 249 17.26 26.23 -40.37
CA ALA A 249 15.91 26.74 -40.16
C ALA A 249 14.82 25.70 -39.81
N ALA A 250 15.17 24.56 -39.20
CA ALA A 250 14.16 23.68 -38.63
C ALA A 250 13.46 24.29 -37.41
N GLY A 251 12.18 23.95 -37.23
CA GLY A 251 11.40 24.39 -36.08
C GLY A 251 11.67 23.58 -34.81
N GLY A 252 11.49 24.20 -33.65
CA GLY A 252 11.50 23.52 -32.35
C GLY A 252 10.22 22.75 -32.08
N GLY A 253 10.31 21.62 -31.37
CA GLY A 253 9.17 20.81 -30.94
C GLY A 253 8.46 21.44 -29.73
N GLY A 254 7.15 21.27 -29.64
CA GLY A 254 6.35 21.73 -28.51
C GLY A 254 6.54 20.86 -27.26
N GLY A 255 6.31 21.44 -26.08
CA GLY A 255 6.37 20.70 -24.81
C GLY A 255 5.23 19.69 -24.66
N GLY A 256 5.42 18.67 -23.81
CA GLY A 256 4.41 17.67 -23.43
C GLY A 256 3.88 17.86 -22.01
N HIS A 257 2.66 17.35 -21.74
CA HIS A 257 2.14 17.18 -20.38
C HIS A 257 1.00 16.14 -20.30
N GLY A 258 -0.27 16.56 -20.30
CA GLY A 258 -1.41 15.62 -20.31
C GLY A 258 -1.51 14.89 -21.65
N GLY A 259 -1.12 15.57 -22.73
CA GLY A 259 -0.88 15.00 -24.06
C GLY A 259 0.58 15.09 -24.50
N VAL A 260 0.84 14.66 -25.73
CA VAL A 260 2.15 14.78 -26.40
C VAL A 260 2.28 16.12 -27.14
N GLY A 261 3.46 16.74 -27.07
CA GLY A 261 3.77 17.96 -27.82
C GLY A 261 3.81 17.71 -29.33
N GLY A 262 3.59 18.76 -30.12
CA GLY A 262 3.72 18.70 -31.58
C GLY A 262 5.18 18.74 -32.04
N ILE A 263 5.49 18.07 -33.15
CA ILE A 263 6.81 18.21 -33.79
C ILE A 263 7.02 19.61 -34.39
N GLY A 264 8.27 20.05 -34.47
CA GLY A 264 8.68 21.24 -35.21
C GLY A 264 8.68 21.01 -36.72
N GLY A 265 8.62 22.10 -37.47
CA GLY A 265 8.61 22.08 -38.93
C GLY A 265 9.96 21.71 -39.57
N ARG A 266 9.88 21.36 -40.86
CA ARG A 266 11.02 20.89 -41.68
C ARG A 266 12.12 21.94 -41.85
N THR A 267 13.31 21.48 -42.24
CA THR A 267 14.42 22.37 -42.62
C THR A 267 14.10 23.20 -43.86
N ALA A 268 14.83 24.29 -44.08
CA ALA A 268 14.69 25.11 -45.28
C ALA A 268 14.91 24.31 -46.57
N SER A 269 14.43 24.82 -47.70
CA SER A 269 14.57 24.15 -49.00
C SER A 269 16.03 23.88 -49.41
N ALA A 270 16.98 24.68 -48.92
CA ALA A 270 18.42 24.47 -49.12
C ALA A 270 18.96 23.14 -48.55
N ASP A 271 18.26 22.52 -47.58
CA ASP A 271 18.58 21.21 -46.99
C ASP A 271 17.62 20.10 -47.47
N GLY A 272 16.81 20.38 -48.48
CA GLY A 272 15.89 19.40 -49.06
C GLY A 272 14.61 19.14 -48.26
N ALA A 273 14.19 20.09 -47.41
CA ALA A 273 12.92 20.03 -46.67
C ALA A 273 12.78 18.77 -45.79
N ARG A 274 13.83 18.41 -45.05
CA ARG A 274 13.89 17.16 -44.27
C ARG A 274 13.12 17.30 -42.95
N ASP A 275 12.59 16.18 -42.46
CA ASP A 275 11.88 16.06 -41.16
C ASP A 275 12.85 16.12 -39.95
N GLN A 276 13.67 17.17 -39.89
CA GLN A 276 14.65 17.44 -38.83
C GLN A 276 14.17 18.51 -37.84
N GLY A 277 12.87 18.83 -37.85
CA GLY A 277 12.22 19.55 -36.76
C GLY A 277 12.38 18.80 -35.43
N GLY A 278 12.31 19.58 -34.34
CA GLY A 278 12.38 19.05 -32.98
C GLY A 278 11.21 18.12 -32.67
N LEU A 279 11.49 17.00 -32.00
CA LEU A 279 10.46 16.08 -31.54
C LEU A 279 9.64 16.72 -30.41
N GLY A 280 8.34 16.47 -30.40
CA GLY A 280 7.46 16.94 -29.32
C GLY A 280 7.75 16.25 -28.00
N GLY A 281 7.51 16.94 -26.89
CA GLY A 281 7.65 16.37 -25.55
C GLY A 281 6.65 15.23 -25.30
N ALA A 282 7.10 14.19 -24.60
CA ALA A 282 6.25 13.06 -24.19
C ALA A 282 5.16 13.48 -23.20
N ALA A 283 4.05 12.75 -23.19
CA ALA A 283 3.03 12.88 -22.15
C ALA A 283 3.53 12.33 -20.80
N LEU A 284 2.97 12.85 -19.69
CA LEU A 284 3.18 12.36 -18.33
C LEU A 284 1.89 11.69 -17.83
N SER A 285 2.01 10.47 -17.31
CA SER A 285 0.89 9.68 -16.79
C SER A 285 0.95 9.54 -15.28
N TYR A 286 0.01 10.19 -14.56
CA TYR A 286 -0.08 10.16 -13.11
C TYR A 286 -1.51 10.44 -12.61
N SER A 287 -1.78 10.08 -11.35
CA SER A 287 -2.98 10.48 -10.59
C SER A 287 -2.85 11.91 -10.10
N VAL A 288 -3.75 12.80 -10.54
CA VAL A 288 -3.73 14.24 -10.20
C VAL A 288 -4.06 14.53 -8.72
N PHE A 289 -4.58 13.54 -8.00
CA PHE A 289 -4.77 13.61 -6.55
C PHE A 289 -3.46 13.45 -5.76
N GLU A 290 -2.54 12.60 -6.23
CA GLU A 290 -1.28 12.29 -5.54
C GLU A 290 -0.10 13.16 -6.01
N ARG A 291 -0.17 13.65 -7.25
CA ARG A 291 0.94 14.31 -7.94
C ARG A 291 0.43 15.41 -8.86
N PHE A 292 1.28 16.39 -9.12
CA PHE A 292 1.16 17.31 -10.24
C PHE A 292 2.54 17.69 -10.77
N THR A 293 2.61 18.20 -12.00
CA THR A 293 3.87 18.64 -12.63
C THR A 293 3.63 19.85 -13.50
N PHE A 294 4.68 20.64 -13.74
CA PHE A 294 4.63 21.71 -14.74
C PHE A 294 4.47 21.15 -16.15
N GLY A 295 3.91 21.98 -17.04
CA GLY A 295 3.98 21.75 -18.47
C GLY A 295 5.42 21.83 -18.96
N GLY A 296 5.81 20.97 -19.90
CA GLY A 296 7.14 21.02 -20.53
C GLY A 296 7.33 22.29 -21.35
N GLY A 297 8.57 22.80 -21.38
CA GLY A 297 8.95 23.86 -22.30
C GLY A 297 9.07 23.33 -23.74
N GLY A 298 8.78 24.18 -24.72
CA GLY A 298 9.10 23.90 -26.12
C GLY A 298 10.59 24.11 -26.42
N GLY A 299 11.11 23.48 -27.47
CA GLY A 299 12.48 23.67 -27.94
C GLY A 299 12.66 24.92 -28.81
N ALA A 300 13.90 25.40 -28.95
CA ALA A 300 14.23 26.51 -29.84
C ALA A 300 14.21 26.10 -31.32
N GLY A 301 13.94 27.05 -32.21
CA GLY A 301 14.23 26.89 -33.63
C GLY A 301 15.75 26.91 -33.92
N GLN A 302 16.16 26.40 -35.08
CA GLN A 302 17.55 26.51 -35.56
C GLN A 302 17.74 27.77 -36.39
N GLY A 303 18.89 28.45 -36.28
CA GLY A 303 19.13 29.66 -37.05
C GLY A 303 20.58 30.11 -37.14
N SER A 304 20.82 31.03 -38.07
CA SER A 304 22.13 31.61 -38.39
C SER A 304 22.12 33.13 -38.61
N ASP A 305 20.94 33.79 -38.67
CA ASP A 305 20.84 35.25 -38.83
C ASP A 305 20.30 36.00 -37.59
N ALA A 306 20.11 35.28 -36.48
CA ALA A 306 19.66 35.79 -35.19
C ALA A 306 18.19 36.29 -35.16
N ALA A 307 17.41 35.94 -36.18
CA ALA A 307 15.98 36.25 -36.25
C ALA A 307 15.08 35.06 -35.87
N GLY A 308 15.66 33.90 -35.53
CA GLY A 308 14.95 32.74 -34.98
C GLY A 308 14.44 32.98 -33.56
N SER A 309 13.59 32.08 -33.07
CA SER A 309 12.90 32.27 -31.78
C SER A 309 13.13 31.15 -30.76
N ASN A 310 13.13 31.57 -29.49
CA ASN A 310 13.13 30.68 -28.33
C ASN A 310 11.89 29.78 -28.37
N GLY A 311 12.02 28.57 -27.82
CA GLY A 311 10.86 27.81 -27.37
C GLY A 311 10.18 28.52 -26.20
N ALA A 312 8.90 28.29 -26.01
CA ALA A 312 8.12 28.91 -24.95
C ALA A 312 8.07 28.06 -23.67
N ALA A 313 7.92 28.72 -22.53
CA ALA A 313 7.77 28.07 -21.23
C ALA A 313 6.40 27.40 -21.07
N GLY A 314 6.36 26.26 -20.39
CA GLY A 314 5.12 25.57 -20.05
C GLY A 314 4.34 26.25 -18.94
N GLY A 315 3.11 25.80 -18.70
CA GLY A 315 2.26 26.29 -17.61
C GLY A 315 2.71 25.78 -16.24
N GLY A 316 2.49 26.59 -15.21
CA GLY A 316 2.77 26.27 -13.82
C GLY A 316 1.72 25.36 -13.17
N ILE A 317 1.47 25.55 -11.88
CA ILE A 317 0.45 24.85 -11.10
C ILE A 317 -0.43 25.86 -10.37
N VAL A 318 -1.75 25.67 -10.46
CA VAL A 318 -2.75 26.33 -9.62
C VAL A 318 -3.42 25.28 -8.75
N PHE A 319 -3.21 25.33 -7.44
CA PHE A 319 -3.80 24.43 -6.45
C PHE A 319 -4.62 25.24 -5.45
N ILE A 320 -5.94 25.01 -5.43
CA ILE A 320 -6.86 25.73 -4.54
C ILE A 320 -7.87 24.76 -3.92
N ARG A 321 -8.03 24.84 -2.60
CA ARG A 321 -9.18 24.28 -1.88
C ARG A 321 -10.07 25.40 -1.34
N SER A 322 -11.38 25.28 -1.44
CA SER A 322 -12.32 26.26 -0.85
C SER A 322 -13.65 25.64 -0.37
N THR A 323 -14.47 26.40 0.36
CA THR A 323 -15.88 26.01 0.52
C THR A 323 -16.62 26.11 -0.80
N ALA A 324 -16.41 27.21 -1.54
CA ALA A 324 -17.00 27.46 -2.86
C ALA A 324 -16.13 28.37 -3.74
N PHE A 325 -16.16 28.10 -5.04
CA PHE A 325 -15.74 29.05 -6.08
C PHE A 325 -16.97 29.70 -6.71
N GLU A 326 -16.95 31.02 -6.83
CA GLU A 326 -18.02 31.85 -7.39
C GLU A 326 -17.48 32.84 -8.42
N GLY A 327 -18.31 33.23 -9.40
CA GLY A 327 -18.04 34.30 -10.36
C GLY A 327 -17.72 33.81 -11.78
N LYS A 328 -17.38 34.73 -12.68
CA LYS A 328 -17.08 34.47 -14.10
C LYS A 328 -15.61 34.61 -14.47
N GLY A 329 -14.73 34.71 -13.46
CA GLY A 329 -13.29 34.77 -13.64
C GLY A 329 -12.69 33.46 -14.15
N ILE A 330 -11.44 33.56 -14.57
CA ILE A 330 -10.68 32.45 -15.19
C ILE A 330 -9.62 31.92 -14.22
N TYR A 331 -9.51 30.60 -14.15
CA TYR A 331 -8.43 29.88 -13.47
C TYR A 331 -7.53 29.24 -14.53
N SER A 332 -6.22 29.55 -14.59
CA SER A 332 -5.39 29.11 -15.72
C SER A 332 -3.98 28.65 -15.34
N ALA A 333 -3.51 27.59 -15.99
CA ALA A 333 -2.12 27.18 -16.01
C ALA A 333 -1.73 26.82 -17.45
N SER A 334 -2.02 27.72 -18.40
CA SER A 334 -1.77 27.49 -19.82
C SER A 334 -0.28 27.70 -20.16
N GLY A 335 0.21 26.97 -21.16
CA GLY A 335 1.56 27.13 -21.69
C GLY A 335 1.68 28.40 -22.55
N SER A 336 2.86 29.00 -22.58
CA SER A 336 3.11 30.18 -23.41
C SER A 336 3.19 29.82 -24.90
N THR A 337 2.69 30.72 -25.74
CA THR A 337 2.90 30.69 -27.19
C THR A 337 4.33 31.14 -27.52
N ALA A 338 4.98 30.48 -28.46
CA ALA A 338 6.33 30.85 -28.91
C ALA A 338 6.33 32.05 -29.86
N GLY A 339 7.41 32.83 -29.79
CA GLY A 339 7.62 33.97 -30.68
C GLY A 339 7.77 33.53 -32.14
N ALA A 340 7.38 34.40 -33.07
CA ALA A 340 7.64 34.16 -34.49
C ALA A 340 9.13 34.39 -34.83
N SER A 341 9.62 33.70 -35.85
CA SER A 341 10.90 34.01 -36.52
C SER A 341 10.66 34.98 -37.67
N SER A 342 11.49 36.01 -37.78
CA SER A 342 11.34 37.10 -38.77
C SER A 342 12.37 37.09 -39.91
N GLY A 343 13.34 36.17 -39.88
CA GLY A 343 14.41 36.05 -40.87
C GLY A 343 14.45 34.68 -41.55
N ASN A 344 15.65 34.18 -41.84
CA ASN A 344 15.86 32.90 -42.53
C ASN A 344 16.00 31.71 -41.55
N ASP A 345 15.56 31.91 -40.30
CA ASP A 345 15.73 31.01 -39.18
C ASP A 345 14.40 30.29 -38.85
N GLY A 346 14.48 29.14 -38.19
CA GLY A 346 13.33 28.39 -37.69
C GLY A 346 12.73 29.00 -36.42
N ALA A 347 11.46 28.69 -36.15
CA ALA A 347 10.76 29.18 -34.97
C ALA A 347 10.68 28.12 -33.84
N GLY A 348 10.68 28.58 -32.59
CA GLY A 348 10.58 27.73 -31.41
C GLY A 348 9.17 27.15 -31.17
N GLY A 349 9.12 26.02 -30.47
CA GLY A 349 7.89 25.32 -30.10
C GLY A 349 7.17 25.94 -28.90
N GLY A 350 5.84 25.77 -28.84
CA GLY A 350 4.99 26.22 -27.75
C GLY A 350 5.16 25.40 -26.47
N GLY A 351 4.94 26.03 -25.31
CA GLY A 351 4.97 25.34 -24.02
C GLY A 351 3.69 24.54 -23.76
N ALA A 352 3.78 23.43 -23.04
CA ALA A 352 2.59 22.66 -22.66
C ALA A 352 1.79 23.36 -21.55
N GLY A 353 0.48 23.06 -21.46
CA GLY A 353 -0.32 23.41 -20.28
C GLY A 353 0.20 22.69 -19.03
N GLY A 354 0.14 23.35 -17.88
CA GLY A 354 0.51 22.83 -16.57
C GLY A 354 -0.65 22.09 -15.89
N ALA A 355 -0.85 22.32 -14.59
CA ALA A 355 -1.93 21.68 -13.82
C ALA A 355 -2.83 22.71 -13.11
N VAL A 356 -4.15 22.49 -13.15
CA VAL A 356 -5.12 23.23 -12.34
C VAL A 356 -5.91 22.25 -11.47
N VAL A 357 -5.92 22.47 -10.16
CA VAL A 357 -6.61 21.65 -9.16
C VAL A 357 -7.51 22.57 -8.34
N LEU A 358 -8.82 22.50 -8.59
CA LEU A 358 -9.86 23.22 -7.84
C LEU A 358 -10.72 22.20 -7.09
N ARG A 359 -10.72 22.26 -5.75
CA ARG A 359 -11.48 21.34 -4.89
C ARG A 359 -12.39 22.16 -3.97
N ALA A 360 -13.69 21.92 -4.03
CA ALA A 360 -14.71 22.66 -3.29
C ALA A 360 -15.61 21.74 -2.47
N VAL A 361 -16.08 22.20 -1.32
CA VAL A 361 -17.14 21.50 -0.56
C VAL A 361 -18.46 21.58 -1.31
N ASP A 362 -18.90 22.78 -1.69
CA ASP A 362 -20.22 22.99 -2.29
C ASP A 362 -20.20 23.11 -3.81
N ILE A 363 -19.52 24.12 -4.36
CA ILE A 363 -19.63 24.45 -5.79
C ILE A 363 -18.32 24.92 -6.40
N VAL A 364 -18.04 24.49 -7.63
CA VAL A 364 -17.03 25.07 -8.52
C VAL A 364 -17.74 25.81 -9.64
N ASN A 365 -18.04 27.09 -9.45
CA ASN A 365 -18.61 27.98 -10.47
C ASN A 365 -17.54 28.95 -10.98
N CYS A 366 -17.31 28.98 -12.30
CA CYS A 366 -16.30 29.83 -12.93
C CYS A 366 -16.65 30.19 -14.38
N GLY A 367 -16.01 31.21 -14.94
CA GLY A 367 -16.15 31.51 -16.38
C GLY A 367 -15.34 30.58 -17.28
N GLY A 368 -14.22 30.06 -16.78
CA GLY A 368 -13.44 29.01 -17.44
C GLY A 368 -12.26 28.53 -16.61
N VAL A 369 -11.86 27.28 -16.81
CA VAL A 369 -10.64 26.71 -16.25
C VAL A 369 -9.76 26.14 -17.34
N GLU A 370 -8.51 26.58 -17.41
CA GLU A 370 -7.66 26.39 -18.58
C GLU A 370 -6.30 25.75 -18.21
N ALA A 371 -5.94 24.71 -18.94
CA ALA A 371 -4.59 24.15 -18.95
C ALA A 371 -4.19 23.90 -20.41
N ARG A 372 -4.26 24.95 -21.23
CA ARG A 372 -4.06 24.85 -22.68
C ARG A 372 -2.59 24.79 -23.05
N GLY A 373 -2.26 24.09 -24.13
CA GLY A 373 -0.95 24.22 -24.77
C GLY A 373 -0.82 25.56 -25.51
N GLY A 374 0.37 26.15 -25.47
CA GLY A 374 0.72 27.35 -26.23
C GLY A 374 1.00 27.02 -27.71
N ALA A 375 0.75 27.96 -28.61
CA ALA A 375 1.00 27.75 -30.03
C ALA A 375 2.50 27.76 -30.36
N GLY A 376 2.89 27.02 -31.40
CA GLY A 376 4.23 27.08 -31.98
C GLY A 376 4.47 28.38 -32.74
N GLY A 377 5.72 28.82 -32.82
CA GLY A 377 6.07 30.08 -33.48
C GLY A 377 5.93 30.00 -35.00
N ASN A 378 5.48 31.09 -35.63
CA ASN A 378 5.38 31.19 -37.09
C ASN A 378 6.74 31.57 -37.71
N THR A 379 6.99 31.21 -38.97
CA THR A 379 8.09 31.79 -39.77
C THR A 379 7.52 32.85 -40.72
N GLN A 380 7.97 34.09 -40.62
CA GLN A 380 7.31 35.25 -41.28
C GLN A 380 7.89 35.60 -42.66
N LEU A 381 9.04 35.05 -43.04
CA LEU A 381 9.68 35.33 -44.31
C LEU A 381 9.12 34.42 -45.41
N ASP A 382 8.71 35.02 -46.53
CA ASP A 382 7.97 34.39 -47.64
C ASP A 382 8.86 33.92 -48.81
N LYS A 383 10.19 34.05 -48.69
CA LYS A 383 11.15 33.75 -49.77
C LYS A 383 11.29 32.25 -50.09
N GLN A 384 11.17 31.42 -49.07
CA GLN A 384 11.18 29.95 -49.13
C GLN A 384 10.47 29.44 -47.86
N PRO A 385 10.00 28.19 -47.82
CA PRO A 385 9.47 27.64 -46.58
C PRO A 385 10.60 27.42 -45.55
N PHE A 386 10.34 27.85 -44.32
CA PHE A 386 11.20 27.71 -43.13
C PHE A 386 10.39 27.04 -42.02
N GLY A 387 11.01 26.22 -41.18
CA GLY A 387 10.34 25.42 -40.15
C GLY A 387 9.69 26.25 -39.04
N PRO A 388 8.33 26.31 -38.97
CA PRO A 388 7.67 26.88 -37.80
C PRO A 388 7.70 25.91 -36.62
N GLY A 389 7.41 26.41 -35.42
CA GLY A 389 7.43 25.61 -34.21
C GLY A 389 6.23 24.67 -34.06
N GLY A 390 6.43 23.58 -33.32
CA GLY A 390 5.36 22.69 -32.89
C GLY A 390 4.53 23.30 -31.74
N GLY A 391 3.23 23.05 -31.72
CA GLY A 391 2.33 23.45 -30.62
C GLY A 391 2.56 22.61 -29.36
N GLY A 392 2.43 23.24 -28.19
CA GLY A 392 2.52 22.54 -26.90
C GLY A 392 1.29 21.67 -26.62
N ALA A 393 1.44 20.63 -25.80
CA ALA A 393 0.35 19.78 -25.36
C ALA A 393 -0.60 20.48 -24.37
N GLY A 394 -1.83 20.00 -24.27
CA GLY A 394 -2.71 20.31 -23.15
C GLY A 394 -2.20 19.71 -21.84
N GLY A 395 -2.56 20.37 -20.74
CA GLY A 395 -2.17 20.05 -19.37
C GLY A 395 -3.15 19.12 -18.65
N ARG A 396 -3.34 19.36 -17.35
CA ARG A 396 -4.21 18.51 -16.50
C ARG A 396 -5.12 19.37 -15.64
N ILE A 397 -6.41 19.03 -15.58
CA ILE A 397 -7.42 19.75 -14.79
C ILE A 397 -8.11 18.76 -13.86
N LEU A 398 -8.19 19.08 -12.57
CA LEU A 398 -9.06 18.44 -11.59
C LEU A 398 -10.07 19.47 -11.09
N LEU A 399 -11.36 19.17 -11.26
CA LEU A 399 -12.46 19.87 -10.62
C LEU A 399 -13.18 18.90 -9.67
N GLU A 400 -13.29 19.27 -8.40
CA GLU A 400 -14.07 18.53 -7.41
C GLU A 400 -15.02 19.48 -6.70
N GLY A 401 -16.28 19.05 -6.56
CA GLY A 401 -17.30 19.76 -5.82
C GLY A 401 -18.66 19.11 -5.99
N LYS A 402 -19.55 19.30 -5.00
CA LYS A 402 -20.91 18.77 -5.04
C LYS A 402 -21.71 19.30 -6.24
N THR A 403 -21.40 20.49 -6.75
CA THR A 403 -21.88 21.00 -8.04
C THR A 403 -20.72 21.55 -8.87
N LEU A 404 -20.66 21.20 -10.15
CA LEU A 404 -19.66 21.70 -11.10
C LEU A 404 -20.35 22.57 -12.16
N ALA A 405 -19.89 23.81 -12.30
CA ALA A 405 -20.42 24.84 -13.20
C ALA A 405 -19.26 25.70 -13.75
N CYS A 406 -18.21 25.04 -14.23
CA CYS A 406 -16.93 25.65 -14.60
C CYS A 406 -16.40 24.91 -15.82
N VAL A 407 -16.31 25.58 -16.99
CA VAL A 407 -16.03 24.89 -18.26
C VAL A 407 -14.52 24.61 -18.40
N PRO A 408 -14.08 23.34 -18.51
CA PRO A 408 -12.67 23.00 -18.57
C PRO A 408 -12.13 23.00 -20.01
N ASN A 409 -10.93 23.52 -20.18
CA ASN A 409 -10.23 23.53 -21.47
C ASN A 409 -8.75 23.12 -21.32
N ALA A 410 -8.46 21.88 -21.72
CA ALA A 410 -7.11 21.32 -21.83
C ALA A 410 -6.71 21.07 -23.30
N SER A 411 -7.06 21.97 -24.22
CA SER A 411 -6.70 21.83 -25.64
C SER A 411 -5.18 21.87 -25.85
N ALA A 412 -4.71 21.23 -26.92
CA ALA A 412 -3.38 21.49 -27.46
C ALA A 412 -3.26 22.93 -28.00
N GLY A 413 -2.04 23.43 -28.09
CA GLY A 413 -1.71 24.59 -28.90
C GLY A 413 -1.62 24.24 -30.38
N SER A 414 -1.88 25.20 -31.26
CA SER A 414 -1.73 24.99 -32.71
C SER A 414 -0.25 24.90 -33.12
N ALA A 415 0.02 24.13 -34.16
CA ALA A 415 1.28 24.27 -34.91
C ALA A 415 1.45 25.72 -35.39
N GLY A 416 2.70 26.19 -35.45
CA GLY A 416 3.02 27.41 -36.17
C GLY A 416 2.87 27.22 -37.69
N VAL A 417 2.81 28.32 -38.43
CA VAL A 417 2.72 28.34 -39.90
C VAL A 417 3.91 29.05 -40.53
N SER A 418 4.26 28.65 -41.75
CA SER A 418 5.21 29.37 -42.59
C SER A 418 4.49 30.34 -43.52
N ALA A 419 5.03 31.56 -43.64
CA ALA A 419 4.52 32.60 -44.53
C ALA A 419 4.70 32.29 -46.02
N TYR A 420 5.52 31.30 -46.38
CA TYR A 420 5.67 30.87 -47.77
C TYR A 420 4.32 30.36 -48.33
N PRO A 421 3.82 30.92 -49.45
CA PRO A 421 2.51 30.55 -50.00
C PRO A 421 2.35 29.05 -50.22
N GLY A 422 1.33 28.46 -49.57
CA GLY A 422 1.00 27.04 -49.67
C GLY A 422 1.81 26.10 -48.76
N ALA A 423 2.77 26.60 -47.96
CA ALA A 423 3.55 25.75 -47.05
C ALA A 423 2.76 25.28 -45.81
N GLY A 424 1.75 26.03 -45.37
CA GLY A 424 0.95 25.70 -44.19
C GLY A 424 1.81 25.61 -42.93
N SER A 425 1.68 24.53 -42.14
CA SER A 425 2.57 24.26 -41.01
C SER A 425 3.95 23.73 -41.40
N TYR A 426 4.20 23.47 -42.69
CA TYR A 426 5.48 22.95 -43.21
C TYR A 426 6.03 21.74 -42.44
N GLY A 427 5.12 20.85 -42.02
CA GLY A 427 5.42 19.65 -41.23
C GLY A 427 5.30 19.81 -39.71
N ALA A 428 5.17 21.03 -39.18
CA ALA A 428 4.93 21.22 -37.75
C ALA A 428 3.56 20.68 -37.31
N GLY A 429 3.53 20.11 -36.11
CA GLY A 429 2.34 19.56 -35.46
C GLY A 429 1.94 20.34 -34.19
N PRO A 430 0.80 20.01 -33.56
CA PRO A 430 -0.17 19.02 -34.03
C PRO A 430 -0.93 19.55 -35.26
N ALA A 431 -1.09 18.69 -36.28
CA ALA A 431 -1.70 19.07 -37.56
C ALA A 431 -3.22 19.20 -37.49
N THR A 432 -3.84 18.57 -36.48
CA THR A 432 -5.24 18.73 -36.08
C THR A 432 -5.30 18.79 -34.56
N THR A 433 -6.32 19.44 -33.99
CA THR A 433 -6.43 19.65 -32.53
C THR A 433 -6.69 18.37 -31.71
N THR A 434 -6.87 17.21 -32.35
CA THR A 434 -7.42 16.00 -31.71
C THR A 434 -6.55 14.75 -31.79
N SER A 435 -5.70 14.55 -32.80
CA SER A 435 -5.17 13.18 -33.04
C SER A 435 -3.84 13.00 -33.77
N ASP A 436 -3.07 14.04 -34.10
CA ASP A 436 -1.81 13.85 -34.85
C ASP A 436 -0.59 14.55 -34.23
N ALA A 437 0.19 13.75 -33.49
CA ALA A 437 1.47 14.14 -32.91
C ALA A 437 2.61 14.27 -33.94
N GLY A 438 2.38 13.87 -35.20
CA GLY A 438 3.34 13.98 -36.29
C GLY A 438 4.66 13.21 -36.07
N THR A 439 4.65 12.15 -35.27
CA THR A 439 5.88 11.39 -35.01
C THR A 439 6.25 10.51 -36.21
N PRO A 440 7.52 10.51 -36.68
CA PRO A 440 7.98 9.58 -37.71
C PRO A 440 7.90 8.10 -37.29
N ASP A 441 7.79 7.85 -35.99
CA ASP A 441 8.00 6.54 -35.36
C ASP A 441 6.69 5.84 -34.95
N GLY A 442 5.52 6.39 -35.31
CA GLY A 442 4.21 5.77 -35.00
C GLY A 442 3.73 5.95 -33.55
N GLY A 443 4.13 7.03 -32.88
CA GLY A 443 3.67 7.41 -31.54
C GLY A 443 2.20 7.84 -31.55
N SER A 444 1.30 6.91 -31.24
CA SER A 444 -0.13 7.18 -31.05
C SER A 444 -0.38 7.88 -29.71
N GLY A 445 -0.55 9.20 -29.75
CA GLY A 445 -0.87 10.01 -28.57
C GLY A 445 -1.67 11.25 -28.95
N THR A 446 -2.66 11.61 -28.15
CA THR A 446 -3.40 12.86 -28.29
C THR A 446 -2.55 14.01 -27.76
N SER A 447 -2.54 15.16 -28.45
CA SER A 447 -1.93 16.39 -27.91
C SER A 447 -2.81 17.12 -26.91
N THR A 448 -4.09 16.76 -26.79
CA THR A 448 -4.99 17.26 -25.74
C THR A 448 -4.59 16.73 -24.37
N GLY A 449 -4.81 17.54 -23.34
CA GLY A 449 -4.62 17.19 -21.95
C GLY A 449 -5.74 16.32 -21.37
N THR A 450 -5.75 16.16 -20.05
CA THR A 450 -6.80 15.41 -19.33
C THR A 450 -7.61 16.31 -18.41
N VAL A 451 -8.90 16.02 -18.32
CA VAL A 451 -9.84 16.67 -17.40
C VAL A 451 -10.45 15.58 -16.52
N GLN A 452 -10.46 15.80 -15.20
CA GLN A 452 -11.10 14.94 -14.23
C GLN A 452 -12.11 15.75 -13.43
N GLU A 453 -13.37 15.34 -13.50
CA GLU A 453 -14.48 15.96 -12.79
C GLU A 453 -15.01 14.99 -11.72
N VAL A 454 -15.06 15.45 -10.48
CA VAL A 454 -15.57 14.70 -9.33
C VAL A 454 -16.77 15.46 -8.79
N SER A 455 -17.98 15.01 -9.15
CA SER A 455 -19.25 15.59 -8.70
C SER A 455 -19.61 15.17 -7.26
N GLN A 456 -18.67 15.32 -6.34
CA GLN A 456 -18.79 15.02 -4.91
C GLN A 456 -18.16 16.17 -4.10
N PRO A 457 -18.64 16.47 -2.88
CA PRO A 457 -18.01 17.49 -2.04
C PRO A 457 -16.57 17.08 -1.70
N PHE A 458 -15.63 18.02 -1.78
CA PHE A 458 -14.34 17.88 -1.11
C PHE A 458 -14.58 17.66 0.39
N GLN A 459 -14.04 16.57 0.93
CA GLN A 459 -14.13 16.24 2.36
C GLN A 459 -12.85 15.55 2.79
N VAL A 460 -12.29 15.95 3.94
CA VAL A 460 -11.30 15.12 4.64
C VAL A 460 -12.00 13.84 5.12
N PRO A 461 -11.46 12.63 4.86
CA PRO A 461 -12.04 11.39 5.37
C PRO A 461 -12.18 11.41 6.89
N VAL A 462 -13.29 10.87 7.40
CA VAL A 462 -13.52 10.73 8.84
C VAL A 462 -12.45 9.82 9.44
N THR A 463 -11.83 10.24 10.55
CA THR A 463 -10.88 9.43 11.31
C THR A 463 -11.48 8.07 11.67
N PRO A 464 -10.85 6.95 11.26
CA PRO A 464 -11.31 5.61 11.64
C PRO A 464 -11.30 5.40 13.15
N VAL A 465 -12.19 4.53 13.61
CA VAL A 465 -12.22 4.01 14.97
C VAL A 465 -11.93 2.52 14.90
N ILE A 466 -10.96 2.04 15.67
CA ILE A 466 -10.67 0.61 15.84
C ILE A 466 -11.60 0.08 16.92
N THR A 467 -12.26 -1.06 16.64
CA THR A 467 -13.15 -1.77 17.56
C THR A 467 -12.63 -3.16 17.95
N ALA A 468 -11.69 -3.73 17.19
CA ALA A 468 -10.93 -4.91 17.58
C ALA A 468 -9.48 -4.77 17.08
N PRO A 469 -8.45 -5.14 17.89
CA PRO A 469 -8.56 -5.59 19.29
C PRO A 469 -9.05 -4.47 20.23
N GLU A 470 -9.55 -4.84 21.41
CA GLU A 470 -9.91 -3.91 22.48
C GLU A 470 -8.69 -3.36 23.24
N ALA A 471 -8.85 -2.23 23.93
CA ALA A 471 -7.77 -1.60 24.68
C ALA A 471 -7.36 -2.44 25.91
N GLY A 472 -6.14 -2.99 25.87
CA GLY A 472 -5.61 -3.90 26.88
C GLY A 472 -5.85 -5.38 26.56
N GLU A 473 -6.39 -5.72 25.39
CA GLU A 473 -6.68 -7.12 25.01
C GLU A 473 -5.39 -7.95 24.89
N ALA A 474 -5.40 -9.14 25.50
CA ALA A 474 -4.40 -10.17 25.28
C ALA A 474 -4.90 -11.15 24.21
N SER A 475 -4.49 -10.91 22.96
CA SER A 475 -4.80 -11.77 21.82
C SER A 475 -4.23 -13.18 22.04
N THR A 476 -5.03 -14.20 21.71
CA THR A 476 -4.59 -15.61 21.71
C THR A 476 -3.81 -16.00 20.45
N THR A 477 -3.56 -15.06 19.54
CA THR A 477 -2.90 -15.26 18.24
C THR A 477 -1.90 -14.15 17.93
N THR A 478 -0.84 -14.47 17.18
CA THR A 478 0.10 -13.50 16.58
C THR A 478 -0.48 -12.75 15.39
N ARG A 479 -1.66 -13.15 14.91
CA ARG A 479 -2.37 -12.59 13.75
C ARG A 479 -3.76 -12.10 14.18
N PRO A 480 -3.85 -11.11 15.09
CA PRO A 480 -5.15 -10.58 15.52
C PRO A 480 -5.88 -9.97 14.34
N ARG A 481 -7.19 -10.20 14.27
CA ARG A 481 -8.09 -9.56 13.31
C ARG A 481 -8.29 -8.11 13.72
N PHE A 482 -8.10 -7.19 12.80
CA PHE A 482 -8.36 -5.77 13.02
C PHE A 482 -9.74 -5.42 12.48
N GLU A 483 -10.60 -4.87 13.33
CA GLU A 483 -11.94 -4.41 12.95
C GLU A 483 -12.14 -2.96 13.36
N GLY A 484 -13.03 -2.26 12.65
CA GLY A 484 -13.38 -0.90 13.01
C GLY A 484 -14.44 -0.28 12.11
N THR A 485 -14.63 1.02 12.29
CA THR A 485 -15.54 1.84 11.48
C THR A 485 -14.81 3.04 10.87
N ALA A 486 -15.14 3.40 9.64
CA ALA A 486 -14.67 4.59 8.95
C ALA A 486 -15.78 5.18 8.05
N GLY A 487 -15.50 6.27 7.35
CA GLY A 487 -16.47 6.88 6.43
C GLY A 487 -16.84 5.96 5.26
N THR A 488 -18.08 6.04 4.79
CA THR A 488 -18.63 5.22 3.69
C THR A 488 -18.32 5.73 2.29
N ASN A 489 -17.67 6.90 2.16
CA ASN A 489 -17.39 7.58 0.88
C ASN A 489 -16.18 6.96 0.14
N GLY A 490 -16.10 5.63 0.11
CA GLY A 490 -15.04 4.84 -0.53
C GLY A 490 -13.59 5.10 -0.09
N PRO A 491 -13.26 5.48 1.17
CA PRO A 491 -11.86 5.62 1.57
C PRO A 491 -11.16 4.27 1.67
N VAL A 492 -9.83 4.29 1.56
CA VAL A 492 -8.95 3.19 1.95
C VAL A 492 -8.49 3.42 3.39
N VAL A 493 -8.76 2.48 4.30
CA VAL A 493 -8.30 2.52 5.69
C VAL A 493 -6.96 1.79 5.80
N HIS A 494 -5.90 2.52 6.09
CA HIS A 494 -4.55 2.03 6.31
C HIS A 494 -4.34 1.68 7.79
N ILE A 495 -3.85 0.48 8.06
CA ILE A 495 -3.70 -0.08 9.41
C ILE A 495 -2.22 -0.20 9.74
N VAL A 496 -1.83 0.35 10.89
CA VAL A 496 -0.44 0.53 11.27
C VAL A 496 -0.21 0.07 12.70
N VAL A 497 0.69 -0.90 12.87
CA VAL A 497 1.13 -1.45 14.16
C VAL A 497 2.57 -1.01 14.41
N ASP A 498 2.85 -0.47 15.59
CA ASP A 498 4.17 0.01 16.04
C ASP A 498 4.87 0.95 15.05
N GLY A 499 4.07 1.78 14.36
CA GLY A 499 4.54 2.72 13.34
C GLY A 499 4.78 2.14 11.94
N ARG A 500 4.69 0.81 11.74
CA ARG A 500 4.82 0.16 10.43
C ARG A 500 3.46 -0.21 9.85
N GLU A 501 3.18 0.24 8.62
CA GLU A 501 1.94 -0.14 7.93
C GLU A 501 1.95 -1.64 7.66
N ILE A 502 0.90 -2.34 8.11
CA ILE A 502 0.77 -3.79 8.00
C ILE A 502 -0.24 -4.22 6.93
N GLY A 503 -1.06 -3.29 6.44
CA GLY A 503 -2.05 -3.52 5.39
C GLY A 503 -3.11 -2.41 5.33
N ALA A 504 -4.09 -2.60 4.45
CA ALA A 504 -5.20 -1.68 4.28
C ALA A 504 -6.50 -2.43 3.97
N ALA A 505 -7.64 -1.81 4.28
CA ALA A 505 -8.98 -2.33 4.07
C ALA A 505 -9.90 -1.24 3.47
N VAL A 506 -10.90 -1.64 2.68
CA VAL A 506 -11.95 -0.71 2.21
C VAL A 506 -13.20 -0.96 3.06
N PRO A 507 -13.82 0.06 3.66
CA PRO A 507 -15.05 -0.11 4.43
C PRO A 507 -16.22 -0.58 3.56
N GLY A 508 -17.11 -1.38 4.15
CA GLY A 508 -18.40 -1.71 3.59
C GLY A 508 -19.36 -0.51 3.52
N ALA A 509 -20.52 -0.72 2.91
CA ALA A 509 -21.57 0.30 2.79
C ALA A 509 -22.16 0.73 4.15
N ASP A 510 -21.94 -0.05 5.21
CA ASP A 510 -22.26 0.25 6.61
C ASP A 510 -21.13 0.97 7.36
N GLY A 511 -20.01 1.24 6.69
CA GLY A 511 -18.83 1.90 7.25
C GLY A 511 -17.90 0.96 8.03
N ARG A 512 -18.19 -0.34 8.12
CA ARG A 512 -17.31 -1.29 8.82
C ARG A 512 -16.15 -1.73 7.94
N PHE A 513 -14.96 -1.85 8.52
CA PHE A 513 -13.81 -2.47 7.86
C PHE A 513 -13.26 -3.62 8.69
N THR A 514 -12.60 -4.54 7.99
CA THR A 514 -11.90 -5.70 8.56
C THR A 514 -10.58 -5.88 7.84
N TYR A 515 -9.54 -6.28 8.58
CA TYR A 515 -8.27 -6.73 8.04
C TYR A 515 -7.74 -7.94 8.82
N ASP A 516 -7.42 -9.01 8.10
CA ASP A 516 -6.89 -10.27 8.62
C ASP A 516 -5.39 -10.41 8.23
N PRO A 517 -4.42 -10.25 9.16
CA PRO A 517 -2.99 -10.19 8.82
C PRO A 517 -2.40 -11.51 8.30
N THR A 518 -1.83 -11.49 7.09
CA THR A 518 -1.14 -12.64 6.49
C THR A 518 0.29 -12.87 7.01
N THR A 519 0.83 -11.94 7.80
CA THR A 519 2.17 -12.01 8.42
C THR A 519 1.98 -11.91 9.94
N PRO A 520 2.64 -12.75 10.75
CA PRO A 520 2.48 -12.68 12.19
C PRO A 520 3.17 -11.41 12.73
N LEU A 521 2.59 -10.84 13.78
CA LEU A 521 3.27 -9.86 14.61
C LEU A 521 4.26 -10.59 15.54
N SER A 522 5.23 -9.86 16.09
CA SER A 522 6.11 -10.40 17.13
C SER A 522 5.33 -10.71 18.41
N ALA A 523 5.95 -11.40 19.36
CA ALA A 523 5.41 -11.55 20.72
C ALA A 523 5.42 -10.20 21.48
N GLY A 524 4.48 -10.01 22.41
CA GLY A 524 4.47 -8.91 23.37
C GLY A 524 3.45 -7.81 23.07
N ALA A 525 3.70 -6.60 23.61
CA ALA A 525 2.78 -5.47 23.53
C ALA A 525 2.95 -4.68 22.23
N HIS A 526 1.81 -4.23 21.69
CA HIS A 526 1.69 -3.53 20.41
C HIS A 526 0.75 -2.32 20.52
N ASP A 527 1.03 -1.27 19.77
CA ASP A 527 0.12 -0.13 19.58
C ASP A 527 -0.37 -0.09 18.13
N VAL A 528 -1.68 -0.23 17.90
CA VAL A 528 -2.31 -0.08 16.58
C VAL A 528 -3.02 1.27 16.43
N ILE A 529 -2.90 1.88 15.24
CA ILE A 529 -3.81 2.92 14.76
C ILE A 529 -4.25 2.68 13.32
N ALA A 530 -5.36 3.32 12.96
CA ALA A 530 -5.88 3.36 11.60
C ALA A 530 -6.01 4.81 11.12
N TRP A 531 -5.85 5.04 9.82
CA TRP A 531 -6.13 6.33 9.16
C TRP A 531 -6.75 6.07 7.79
N ALA A 532 -7.61 6.97 7.31
CA ALA A 532 -8.33 6.81 6.05
C ALA A 532 -7.76 7.73 4.97
N GLU A 533 -7.63 7.26 3.73
CA GLU A 533 -7.29 8.07 2.55
C GLU A 533 -8.44 8.03 1.53
N SER A 534 -8.80 9.17 0.94
CA SER A 534 -9.68 9.23 -0.23
C SER A 534 -9.27 10.41 -1.11
N LEU A 535 -9.19 10.17 -2.42
CA LEU A 535 -8.86 11.21 -3.42
C LEU A 535 -7.62 12.05 -3.06
N GLY A 536 -6.57 11.40 -2.56
CA GLY A 536 -5.31 12.03 -2.15
C GLY A 536 -5.39 12.90 -0.89
N VAL A 537 -6.45 12.78 -0.10
CA VAL A 537 -6.67 13.48 1.19
C VAL A 537 -6.71 12.42 2.28
N ALA A 538 -6.13 12.70 3.44
CA ALA A 538 -6.01 11.73 4.52
C ALA A 538 -6.61 12.23 5.83
N SER A 539 -7.28 11.34 6.56
CA SER A 539 -7.81 11.64 7.89
C SER A 539 -6.67 11.90 8.89
N LYS A 540 -7.00 12.54 10.01
CA LYS A 540 -6.18 12.38 11.21
C LYS A 540 -6.16 10.89 11.61
N PRO A 541 -5.06 10.35 12.14
CA PRO A 541 -5.03 8.98 12.64
C PRO A 541 -5.94 8.78 13.85
N SER A 542 -6.37 7.53 14.07
CA SER A 542 -7.12 7.13 15.25
C SER A 542 -6.31 7.30 16.53
N THR A 543 -6.99 7.31 17.68
CA THR A 543 -6.33 7.07 18.97
C THR A 543 -5.62 5.71 18.95
N PRO A 544 -4.39 5.60 19.48
CA PRO A 544 -3.71 4.32 19.68
C PRO A 544 -4.53 3.36 20.55
N VAL A 545 -4.74 2.15 20.05
CA VAL A 545 -5.26 1.04 20.84
C VAL A 545 -4.09 0.11 21.14
N ARG A 546 -3.83 -0.10 22.44
CA ARG A 546 -2.81 -1.02 22.92
C ARG A 546 -3.40 -2.41 23.10
N PHE A 547 -2.70 -3.43 22.63
CA PHE A 547 -3.03 -4.83 22.86
C PHE A 547 -1.72 -5.63 23.02
N SER A 548 -1.80 -6.93 23.29
CA SER A 548 -0.64 -7.81 23.26
C SER A 548 -0.91 -9.11 22.50
N THR A 549 0.08 -9.59 21.78
CA THR A 549 0.14 -10.97 21.26
C THR A 549 0.70 -11.92 22.32
N PRO A 550 0.57 -13.25 22.13
CA PRO A 550 1.10 -14.23 23.07
C PRO A 550 2.60 -14.05 23.31
N ALA A 551 3.02 -14.19 24.57
CA ALA A 551 4.39 -13.91 25.00
C ALA A 551 5.42 -14.93 24.50
N VAL A 552 5.01 -16.19 24.28
CA VAL A 552 5.85 -17.26 23.77
C VAL A 552 5.24 -17.83 22.49
N VAL A 553 6.05 -17.83 21.43
CA VAL A 553 5.66 -18.17 20.06
C VAL A 553 6.74 -19.04 19.43
N LEU A 554 6.32 -19.86 18.46
CA LEU A 554 7.19 -20.63 17.58
C LEU A 554 7.80 -19.74 16.49
N ALA A 555 8.85 -20.24 15.84
CA ALA A 555 9.58 -19.48 14.81
C ALA A 555 8.74 -19.09 13.57
N ASP A 556 7.62 -19.78 13.31
CA ASP A 556 6.66 -19.49 12.24
C ASP A 556 5.51 -18.54 12.66
N GLY A 557 5.50 -18.11 13.92
CA GLY A 557 4.45 -17.32 14.55
C GLY A 557 3.31 -18.15 15.14
N GLY A 558 3.42 -19.48 15.20
CA GLY A 558 2.54 -20.34 15.99
C GLY A 558 2.58 -19.99 17.47
N VAL A 559 1.50 -20.26 18.19
CA VAL A 559 1.38 -19.91 19.61
C VAL A 559 1.61 -21.16 20.45
N VAL A 560 2.57 -21.10 21.37
CA VAL A 560 2.85 -22.17 22.32
C VAL A 560 1.68 -22.26 23.30
N GLN A 561 1.01 -23.41 23.34
CA GLN A 561 -0.12 -23.62 24.25
C GLN A 561 0.32 -24.26 25.56
N MET A 562 -0.52 -24.11 26.59
CA MET A 562 -0.38 -24.80 27.87
C MET A 562 -0.25 -26.32 27.66
N ALA A 563 0.71 -26.96 28.32
CA ALA A 563 0.78 -28.41 28.35
C ALA A 563 -0.34 -28.98 29.23
N VAL A 564 -0.94 -30.09 28.81
CA VAL A 564 -1.99 -30.81 29.53
C VAL A 564 -1.36 -32.06 30.14
N LEU A 565 -1.31 -32.12 31.47
CA LEU A 565 -0.98 -33.35 32.20
C LEU A 565 -2.22 -34.26 32.26
N VAL A 566 -2.06 -35.54 31.91
CA VAL A 566 -3.14 -36.54 31.93
C VAL A 566 -2.99 -37.50 33.10
N VAL A 567 -1.75 -37.90 33.42
CA VAL A 567 -1.41 -38.71 34.60
C VAL A 567 -0.16 -38.17 35.30
N PRO A 568 -0.11 -38.17 36.65
CA PRO A 568 -1.22 -38.46 37.57
C PRO A 568 -2.34 -37.40 37.47
N SER A 569 -3.55 -37.78 37.85
CA SER A 569 -4.66 -36.87 38.11
C SER A 569 -4.62 -36.32 39.54
N ASN A 570 -5.36 -35.24 39.78
CA ASN A 570 -5.33 -34.55 41.07
C ASN A 570 -6.01 -35.39 42.18
N GLY A 571 -5.22 -35.79 43.17
CA GLY A 571 -5.62 -36.70 44.25
C GLY A 571 -5.17 -38.15 44.08
N ASP A 572 -4.49 -38.49 42.98
CA ASP A 572 -4.01 -39.86 42.75
C ASP A 572 -2.97 -40.30 43.78
N THR A 573 -2.99 -41.59 44.11
CA THR A 573 -1.93 -42.25 44.89
C THR A 573 -1.02 -43.04 43.96
N VAL A 574 0.30 -42.83 44.06
CA VAL A 574 1.29 -43.39 43.14
C VAL A 574 2.49 -44.00 43.87
N GLY A 575 3.23 -44.87 43.17
CA GLY A 575 4.52 -45.38 43.64
C GLY A 575 5.62 -44.31 43.64
N ARG A 576 6.78 -44.63 44.22
CA ARG A 576 7.92 -43.68 44.36
C ARG A 576 8.60 -43.26 43.06
N THR A 577 8.31 -43.94 41.96
CA THR A 577 8.74 -43.59 40.62
C THR A 577 7.51 -43.44 39.71
N PRO A 578 6.74 -42.34 39.85
CA PRO A 578 5.56 -42.11 39.03
C PRO A 578 5.93 -41.80 37.57
N LEU A 579 4.97 -42.09 36.68
CA LEU A 579 4.97 -41.64 35.29
C LEU A 579 4.15 -40.35 35.18
N PHE A 580 4.76 -39.30 34.66
CA PHE A 580 4.08 -38.09 34.21
C PHE A 580 3.89 -38.18 32.70
N ALA A 581 2.66 -38.11 32.20
CA ALA A 581 2.38 -38.17 30.77
C ALA A 581 1.21 -37.26 30.39
N GLY A 582 1.24 -36.75 29.16
CA GLY A 582 0.27 -35.80 28.68
C GLY A 582 0.54 -35.31 27.26
N THR A 583 -0.06 -34.17 26.91
CA THR A 583 0.02 -33.57 25.57
C THR A 583 0.41 -32.10 25.64
N ALA A 584 0.98 -31.57 24.56
CA ALA A 584 1.28 -30.16 24.39
C ALA A 584 1.15 -29.77 22.92
N LEU A 585 0.19 -28.89 22.61
CA LEU A 585 -0.02 -28.40 21.26
C LEU A 585 0.94 -27.24 20.98
N ASN A 586 1.62 -27.29 19.84
CA ASN A 586 2.57 -26.26 19.40
C ASN A 586 3.72 -25.97 20.39
N GLY A 587 4.13 -26.95 21.20
CA GLY A 587 5.39 -26.91 21.94
C GLY A 587 6.52 -27.60 21.16
N ALA A 588 7.77 -27.20 21.41
CA ALA A 588 8.97 -27.91 20.97
C ALA A 588 9.45 -28.94 22.02
N SER A 589 9.21 -28.66 23.29
CA SER A 589 9.42 -29.56 24.43
C SER A 589 8.43 -29.23 25.55
N VAL A 590 8.35 -30.08 26.57
CA VAL A 590 7.58 -29.84 27.80
C VAL A 590 8.50 -29.89 29.01
N GLY A 591 8.40 -28.91 29.88
CA GLY A 591 9.01 -28.92 31.20
C GLY A 591 8.06 -29.51 32.24
N VAL A 592 8.53 -30.54 32.97
CA VAL A 592 7.82 -31.14 34.10
C VAL A 592 8.47 -30.71 35.42
N VAL A 593 7.76 -29.87 36.18
CA VAL A 593 8.24 -29.30 37.45
C VAL A 593 7.56 -29.99 38.63
N ILE A 594 8.35 -30.66 39.47
CA ILE A 594 7.88 -31.40 40.64
C ILE A 594 8.31 -30.64 41.91
N ASP A 595 7.38 -30.38 42.83
CA ASP A 595 7.59 -29.71 44.13
C ASP A 595 8.37 -28.38 44.09
N ASP A 596 8.12 -27.53 43.08
CA ASP A 596 8.88 -26.29 42.82
C ASP A 596 10.40 -26.53 42.58
N GLY A 597 10.77 -27.75 42.18
CA GLY A 597 12.13 -28.17 41.86
C GLY A 597 12.63 -27.69 40.48
N PRO A 598 13.78 -28.20 40.02
CA PRO A 598 14.29 -27.91 38.68
C PRO A 598 13.37 -28.48 37.61
N ASP A 599 13.36 -27.83 36.45
CA ASP A 599 12.54 -28.29 35.33
C ASP A 599 13.12 -29.56 34.65
N ASN A 600 12.24 -30.54 34.40
CA ASN A 600 12.58 -31.78 33.71
C ASN A 600 12.11 -31.70 32.26
N ILE A 601 12.93 -31.08 31.41
CA ILE A 601 12.66 -30.90 29.98
C ILE A 601 12.58 -32.27 29.28
N VAL A 602 11.42 -32.58 28.70
CA VAL A 602 11.18 -33.77 27.87
C VAL A 602 10.75 -33.41 26.45
N PRO A 603 11.25 -34.15 25.43
CA PRO A 603 10.83 -33.94 24.05
C PRO A 603 9.40 -34.44 23.82
N LEU A 604 8.72 -33.81 22.86
CA LEU A 604 7.42 -34.26 22.37
C LEU A 604 7.59 -35.28 21.24
N ASP A 605 6.67 -36.23 21.14
CA ASP A 605 6.58 -37.11 19.97
C ASP A 605 5.91 -36.42 18.77
N LEU A 606 5.85 -37.10 17.61
CA LEU A 606 5.24 -36.58 16.38
C LEU A 606 3.73 -36.28 16.49
N LEU A 607 3.09 -36.63 17.61
CA LEU A 607 1.68 -36.37 17.91
C LEU A 607 1.51 -35.33 19.03
N GLY A 608 2.59 -34.66 19.46
CA GLY A 608 2.56 -33.66 20.52
C GLY A 608 2.36 -34.25 21.92
N ARG A 609 2.85 -35.46 22.18
CA ARG A 609 2.72 -36.14 23.49
C ARG A 609 4.06 -36.22 24.21
N PHE A 610 4.05 -36.03 25.52
CA PHE A 610 5.24 -36.16 26.37
C PHE A 610 5.10 -37.30 27.38
N ARG A 611 6.25 -37.83 27.83
CA ARG A 611 6.34 -38.80 28.92
C ARG A 611 7.62 -38.57 29.72
N TYR A 612 7.51 -38.48 31.04
CA TYR A 612 8.62 -38.37 31.98
C TYR A 612 8.42 -39.40 33.10
N GLN A 613 9.31 -40.39 33.14
CA GLN A 613 9.34 -41.40 34.18
C GLN A 613 10.36 -40.96 35.24
N VAL A 614 9.94 -40.82 36.50
CA VAL A 614 10.89 -40.54 37.59
C VAL A 614 11.88 -41.71 37.70
N PRO A 615 13.20 -41.47 37.69
CA PRO A 615 14.19 -42.53 37.63
C PRO A 615 14.42 -43.19 38.99
N ASP A 616 14.64 -44.51 39.00
CA ASP A 616 14.93 -45.31 40.21
C ASP A 616 16.19 -44.85 40.97
N SER A 617 17.07 -44.09 40.32
CA SER A 617 18.25 -43.47 40.95
C SER A 617 17.92 -42.25 41.83
N ALA A 618 16.74 -41.65 41.67
CA ALA A 618 16.26 -40.50 42.43
C ALA A 618 14.73 -40.58 42.67
N PRO A 619 14.24 -41.60 43.38
CA PRO A 619 12.82 -41.80 43.63
C PRO A 619 12.27 -40.74 44.62
N LEU A 620 11.00 -40.36 44.44
CA LEU A 620 10.33 -39.41 45.32
C LEU A 620 10.24 -39.93 46.77
N SER A 621 10.06 -39.02 47.73
CA SER A 621 9.77 -39.33 49.13
C SER A 621 8.36 -39.92 49.29
N VAL A 622 8.01 -40.40 50.48
CA VAL A 622 6.61 -40.72 50.82
C VAL A 622 5.91 -39.45 51.31
N GLY A 623 4.66 -39.25 50.90
CA GLY A 623 3.81 -38.14 51.33
C GLY A 623 3.17 -37.40 50.15
N ALA A 624 2.59 -36.23 50.43
CA ALA A 624 1.99 -35.38 49.41
C ALA A 624 3.06 -34.66 48.58
N HIS A 625 2.87 -34.67 47.26
CA HIS A 625 3.70 -34.07 46.24
C HIS A 625 2.84 -33.25 45.27
N LYS A 626 3.47 -32.37 44.49
CA LYS A 626 2.78 -31.62 43.43
C LYS A 626 3.59 -31.55 42.14
N VAL A 627 2.89 -31.41 41.02
CA VAL A 627 3.48 -31.22 39.69
C VAL A 627 2.76 -30.11 38.92
N THR A 628 3.52 -29.39 38.11
CA THR A 628 3.03 -28.55 37.00
C THR A 628 3.77 -28.91 35.72
N VAL A 629 3.12 -28.72 34.58
CA VAL A 629 3.74 -28.89 33.26
C VAL A 629 3.58 -27.63 32.42
N HIS A 630 4.55 -27.36 31.56
CA HIS A 630 4.53 -26.21 30.65
C HIS A 630 5.23 -26.54 29.34
N SER A 631 4.83 -25.89 28.26
CA SER A 631 5.41 -26.09 26.93
C SER A 631 6.49 -25.04 26.65
N HIS A 632 7.56 -25.39 25.95
CA HIS A 632 8.59 -24.43 25.51
C HIS A 632 8.56 -24.23 24.00
N ASN A 633 9.02 -23.07 23.52
CA ASN A 633 9.34 -22.87 22.10
C ASN A 633 10.72 -23.46 21.74
N GLU A 634 11.18 -23.25 20.49
CA GLU A 634 12.48 -23.72 20.00
C GLU A 634 13.69 -22.99 20.63
N ALA A 635 13.46 -21.85 21.30
CA ALA A 635 14.48 -21.12 22.05
C ALA A 635 14.62 -21.58 23.51
N GLY A 636 13.63 -22.34 24.02
CA GLY A 636 13.53 -22.73 25.42
C GLY A 636 12.84 -21.72 26.32
N ASP A 637 12.01 -20.83 25.76
CA ASP A 637 11.19 -19.88 26.54
C ASP A 637 9.93 -20.57 27.11
N ASP A 638 9.63 -20.30 28.38
CA ASP A 638 8.51 -20.88 29.15
C ASP A 638 7.14 -20.39 28.67
N GLY A 639 6.36 -21.27 28.04
CA GLY A 639 4.94 -21.07 27.75
C GLY A 639 4.05 -21.18 29.00
N PRO A 640 2.72 -21.17 28.84
CA PRO A 640 1.80 -21.21 29.97
C PRO A 640 1.94 -22.51 30.80
N TYR A 641 2.02 -22.36 32.12
CA TYR A 641 2.00 -23.46 33.08
C TYR A 641 0.57 -24.00 33.25
N SER A 642 0.47 -25.32 33.42
CA SER A 642 -0.75 -26.00 33.82
C SER A 642 -1.20 -25.58 35.23
N ASP A 643 -2.45 -25.89 35.56
CA ASP A 643 -2.86 -25.95 36.96
C ASP A 643 -1.97 -26.93 37.76
N VAL A 644 -1.85 -26.67 39.07
CA VAL A 644 -1.07 -27.52 39.98
C VAL A 644 -1.84 -28.80 40.27
N VAL A 645 -1.23 -29.94 39.95
CA VAL A 645 -1.78 -31.27 40.26
C VAL A 645 -1.10 -31.80 41.51
N GLY A 646 -1.87 -32.05 42.57
CA GLY A 646 -1.41 -32.71 43.78
C GLY A 646 -1.60 -34.23 43.71
N PHE A 647 -0.64 -35.00 44.22
CA PHE A 647 -0.69 -36.46 44.27
C PHE A 647 0.01 -36.96 45.54
N GLU A 648 -0.26 -38.19 45.98
CA GLU A 648 0.38 -38.80 47.14
C GLU A 648 1.29 -39.96 46.74
N VAL A 649 2.55 -39.91 47.14
CA VAL A 649 3.51 -40.99 46.94
C VAL A 649 3.52 -41.92 48.15
N VAL A 650 3.34 -43.22 47.91
CA VAL A 650 3.36 -44.24 48.96
C VAL A 650 4.45 -45.29 48.73
N VAL A 651 4.89 -45.91 49.82
CA VAL A 651 5.62 -47.19 49.78
C VAL A 651 4.60 -48.30 50.03
N ALA A 652 4.69 -49.39 49.28
CA ALA A 652 3.98 -50.63 49.62
C ALA A 652 4.49 -51.15 50.98
N GLY A 653 3.72 -50.88 52.05
CA GLY A 653 4.05 -51.21 53.44
C GLY A 653 3.88 -52.70 53.74
N SER A 654 4.76 -53.24 54.59
CA SER A 654 4.84 -54.66 54.90
C SER A 654 4.33 -55.00 56.31
N ASP A 655 3.30 -54.31 56.79
CA ASP A 655 2.80 -54.38 58.17
C ASP A 655 1.28 -54.57 58.25
N GLY A 656 0.83 -55.83 58.34
CA GLY A 656 -0.59 -56.19 58.24
C GLY A 656 -1.06 -57.42 59.04
N GLY A 657 -0.40 -57.78 60.14
CA GLY A 657 -0.98 -58.69 61.15
C GLY A 657 -0.66 -60.19 61.03
N THR A 658 -0.58 -60.84 62.19
CA THR A 658 -0.27 -62.27 62.36
C THR A 658 -1.52 -63.16 62.34
N ASP A 659 -1.27 -64.45 62.07
CA ASP A 659 -2.15 -65.62 62.30
C ASP A 659 -3.35 -65.84 61.35
N GLY A 660 -3.11 -66.63 60.30
CA GLY A 660 -4.05 -67.72 59.96
C GLY A 660 -5.08 -67.50 58.85
N GLY A 661 -4.72 -66.83 57.75
CA GLY A 661 -5.56 -66.76 56.56
C GLY A 661 -4.74 -66.78 55.26
N SER A 662 -5.09 -67.65 54.32
CA SER A 662 -4.44 -67.71 53.01
C SER A 662 -5.08 -66.72 52.03
N ASP A 663 -4.62 -65.47 52.03
CA ASP A 663 -4.83 -64.54 50.91
C ASP A 663 -3.64 -63.60 50.74
N ALA A 664 -2.57 -64.15 50.14
CA ALA A 664 -1.47 -63.37 49.60
C ALA A 664 -1.74 -63.16 48.11
N GLY A 665 -2.56 -62.16 47.78
CA GLY A 665 -2.76 -61.70 46.41
C GLY A 665 -1.43 -61.24 45.78
N PRO A 666 -1.14 -61.59 44.51
CA PRO A 666 0.08 -61.16 43.83
C PRO A 666 0.00 -59.67 43.44
N VAL A 667 1.17 -59.12 43.09
CA VAL A 667 1.42 -57.85 42.37
C VAL A 667 0.15 -57.08 42.00
N ASP A 668 -0.08 -55.94 42.66
CA ASP A 668 -1.21 -55.06 42.37
C ASP A 668 -1.22 -54.69 40.87
N PRO A 669 -2.20 -55.15 40.08
CA PRO A 669 -2.19 -54.91 38.64
C PRO A 669 -2.48 -53.42 38.40
N ALA A 670 -1.63 -52.75 37.61
CA ALA A 670 -1.98 -51.42 37.14
C ALA A 670 -3.33 -51.52 36.39
N THR A 671 -4.35 -50.84 36.94
CA THR A 671 -5.71 -50.85 36.37
C THR A 671 -5.60 -50.41 34.91
N PRO A 672 -6.13 -51.18 33.94
CA PRO A 672 -6.02 -50.82 32.55
C PRO A 672 -6.77 -49.51 32.31
N MET A 673 -6.28 -48.66 31.42
CA MET A 673 -6.93 -47.39 31.06
C MET A 673 -7.18 -47.34 29.55
N VAL A 674 -8.34 -46.82 29.16
CA VAL A 674 -8.63 -46.47 27.76
C VAL A 674 -8.16 -45.03 27.52
N LEU A 675 -7.37 -44.82 26.47
CA LEU A 675 -6.83 -43.53 26.04
C LEU A 675 -7.51 -43.02 24.76
N VAL A 676 -7.97 -43.93 23.90
CA VAL A 676 -8.75 -43.61 22.71
C VAL A 676 -10.00 -44.49 22.73
N PRO A 677 -11.23 -43.92 22.72
CA PRO A 677 -11.53 -42.49 22.74
C PRO A 677 -11.21 -41.85 24.11
N GLU A 678 -11.11 -40.52 24.16
CA GLU A 678 -11.00 -39.75 25.41
C GLU A 678 -12.40 -39.41 25.97
N GLU A 679 -12.50 -39.07 27.26
CA GLU A 679 -13.76 -38.67 27.89
C GLU A 679 -14.37 -37.43 27.22
N GLY A 680 -15.65 -37.52 26.85
CA GLY A 680 -16.38 -36.46 26.14
C GLY A 680 -15.96 -36.27 24.66
N SER A 681 -14.95 -37.00 24.17
CA SER A 681 -14.46 -36.84 22.80
C SER A 681 -15.49 -37.25 21.75
N THR A 682 -15.30 -36.78 20.51
CA THR A 682 -16.19 -37.12 19.38
C THR A 682 -15.40 -37.75 18.23
N VAL A 683 -15.66 -39.02 17.94
CA VAL A 683 -14.89 -39.87 17.00
C VAL A 683 -15.74 -40.33 15.81
N ASP A 684 -15.10 -40.83 14.76
CA ASP A 684 -15.77 -41.39 13.59
C ASP A 684 -16.33 -42.82 13.88
N PRO A 685 -17.26 -43.35 13.06
CA PRO A 685 -17.85 -44.69 13.27
C PRO A 685 -16.85 -45.85 13.27
N THR A 686 -15.68 -45.68 12.67
CA THR A 686 -14.56 -46.64 12.70
C THR A 686 -13.29 -45.96 13.19
N PHE A 687 -12.72 -46.45 14.28
CA PHE A 687 -11.47 -45.95 14.85
C PHE A 687 -10.74 -47.08 15.58
N MET A 688 -9.56 -46.79 16.12
CA MET A 688 -8.80 -47.74 16.94
C MET A 688 -8.93 -47.38 18.41
N PHE A 689 -9.48 -48.30 19.22
CA PHE A 689 -9.32 -48.24 20.67
C PHE A 689 -7.86 -48.42 21.01
N VAL A 690 -7.35 -47.56 21.88
CA VAL A 690 -5.99 -47.62 22.41
C VAL A 690 -6.08 -47.46 23.92
N GLY A 691 -5.27 -48.21 24.65
CA GLY A 691 -5.15 -48.06 26.09
C GLY A 691 -3.86 -48.65 26.61
N VAL A 692 -3.66 -48.52 27.92
CA VAL A 692 -2.45 -48.99 28.63
C VAL A 692 -2.81 -49.99 29.72
N ALA A 693 -1.94 -50.98 29.91
CA ALA A 693 -1.97 -51.97 30.97
C ALA A 693 -0.54 -52.49 31.22
N LEU A 694 -0.34 -53.36 32.23
CA LEU A 694 0.96 -54.03 32.39
C LEU A 694 1.33 -54.83 31.12
N PRO A 695 2.58 -54.77 30.62
CA PRO A 695 3.01 -55.51 29.44
C PRO A 695 2.63 -57.00 29.48
N GLY A 696 2.15 -57.54 28.35
CA GLY A 696 1.67 -58.91 28.25
C GLY A 696 0.30 -59.19 28.88
N THR A 697 -0.35 -58.21 29.52
CA THR A 697 -1.69 -58.37 30.11
C THR A 697 -2.76 -58.49 29.03
N SER A 698 -3.69 -59.44 29.19
CA SER A 698 -4.88 -59.54 28.34
C SER A 698 -5.99 -58.63 28.88
N VAL A 699 -6.51 -57.75 28.03
CA VAL A 699 -7.50 -56.73 28.35
C VAL A 699 -8.73 -56.91 27.47
N ARG A 700 -9.90 -57.13 28.08
CA ARG A 700 -11.19 -57.09 27.42
C ARG A 700 -11.69 -55.65 27.34
N LEU A 701 -12.06 -55.22 26.14
CA LEU A 701 -12.84 -54.01 25.92
C LEU A 701 -14.32 -54.36 26.00
N GLU A 702 -15.05 -53.62 26.83
CA GLU A 702 -16.51 -53.66 26.93
C GLU A 702 -17.08 -52.33 26.44
N LEU A 703 -17.93 -52.39 25.43
CA LEU A 703 -18.62 -51.24 24.83
C LEU A 703 -20.11 -51.34 25.17
N ASP A 704 -20.67 -50.30 25.79
CA ASP A 704 -22.06 -50.21 26.25
C ASP A 704 -22.50 -51.43 27.09
N GLY A 705 -21.59 -51.95 27.92
CA GLY A 705 -21.80 -53.13 28.76
C GLY A 705 -21.70 -54.48 28.03
N THR A 706 -21.32 -54.49 26.75
CA THR A 706 -21.14 -55.71 25.94
C THR A 706 -19.66 -55.91 25.59
N ALA A 707 -19.14 -57.14 25.72
CA ALA A 707 -17.76 -57.43 25.34
C ALA A 707 -17.53 -57.24 23.82
N LEU A 708 -16.65 -56.31 23.47
CA LEU A 708 -16.30 -55.96 22.10
C LEU A 708 -15.16 -56.83 21.55
N ALA A 709 -14.05 -56.90 22.30
CA ALA A 709 -12.83 -57.61 21.92
C ALA A 709 -11.93 -57.87 23.14
N THR A 710 -10.93 -58.73 22.97
CA THR A 710 -9.79 -58.86 23.89
C THR A 710 -8.51 -58.52 23.13
N ALA A 711 -7.68 -57.67 23.71
CA ALA A 711 -6.36 -57.29 23.18
C ALA A 711 -5.30 -57.52 24.26
N THR A 712 -4.10 -57.94 23.85
CA THR A 712 -2.95 -58.06 24.76
C THR A 712 -2.13 -56.77 24.70
N ALA A 713 -1.67 -56.27 25.84
CA ALA A 713 -0.72 -55.16 25.90
C ALA A 713 0.64 -55.61 25.34
N ASP A 714 1.25 -54.79 24.48
CA ASP A 714 2.59 -55.01 23.92
C ASP A 714 3.70 -54.88 25.01
N ASP A 715 4.95 -55.10 24.62
CA ASP A 715 6.10 -55.01 25.54
C ASP A 715 6.27 -53.58 26.11
N GLU A 716 5.71 -52.58 25.44
CA GLU A 716 5.58 -51.18 25.88
C GLU A 716 4.33 -50.90 26.74
N GLY A 717 3.50 -51.91 27.03
CA GLY A 717 2.31 -51.79 27.88
C GLY A 717 1.06 -51.24 27.18
N VAL A 718 1.04 -51.17 25.85
CA VAL A 718 -0.07 -50.60 25.07
C VAL A 718 -0.91 -51.70 24.45
N PHE A 719 -2.22 -51.71 24.71
CA PHE A 719 -3.17 -52.56 23.97
C PHE A 719 -3.89 -51.74 22.89
N ARG A 720 -4.19 -52.37 21.75
CA ARG A 720 -4.83 -51.74 20.60
C ARG A 720 -5.93 -52.64 20.02
N HIS A 721 -7.07 -52.07 19.64
CA HIS A 721 -8.13 -52.78 18.92
C HIS A 721 -8.77 -51.90 17.85
N VAL A 722 -8.68 -52.32 16.58
CA VAL A 722 -9.23 -51.58 15.43
C VAL A 722 -10.68 -52.01 15.17
N LEU A 723 -11.59 -51.04 15.13
CA LEU A 723 -12.94 -51.23 14.58
C LEU A 723 -12.88 -51.18 13.05
N THR A 724 -13.20 -52.30 12.41
CA THR A 724 -13.36 -52.41 10.96
C THR A 724 -14.77 -51.99 10.53
N ALA A 725 -14.98 -51.70 9.23
CA ALA A 725 -16.23 -51.16 8.72
C ALA A 725 -17.46 -52.07 8.94
N ASP A 726 -17.26 -53.38 9.05
CA ASP A 726 -18.29 -54.37 9.41
C ASP A 726 -18.71 -54.32 10.91
N LYS A 727 -17.96 -53.59 11.72
CA LYS A 727 -18.20 -53.35 13.17
C LYS A 727 -18.28 -51.86 13.51
N ALA A 728 -18.58 -51.00 12.53
CA ALA A 728 -18.71 -49.57 12.76
C ALA A 728 -19.78 -49.27 13.84
N LEU A 729 -19.49 -48.31 14.71
CA LEU A 729 -20.41 -47.93 15.79
C LEU A 729 -21.56 -47.08 15.24
N ALA A 730 -22.70 -47.13 15.93
CA ALA A 730 -23.85 -46.27 15.61
C ALA A 730 -23.54 -44.81 15.93
N THR A 731 -24.27 -43.87 15.32
CA THR A 731 -24.18 -42.45 15.70
C THR A 731 -24.84 -42.21 17.05
N GLY A 732 -24.14 -41.52 17.96
CA GLY A 732 -24.67 -41.16 19.28
C GLY A 732 -23.66 -41.36 20.41
N ALA A 733 -24.18 -41.38 21.64
CA ALA A 733 -23.39 -41.55 22.86
C ALA A 733 -23.05 -43.03 23.09
N HIS A 734 -21.77 -43.30 23.37
CA HIS A 734 -21.23 -44.63 23.67
C HIS A 734 -20.37 -44.58 24.94
N LYS A 735 -20.21 -45.73 25.60
CA LYS A 735 -19.32 -45.90 26.77
C LYS A 735 -18.40 -47.09 26.58
N VAL A 736 -17.10 -46.91 26.82
CA VAL A 736 -16.13 -48.00 26.80
C VAL A 736 -15.46 -48.19 28.16
N VAL A 737 -15.14 -49.43 28.48
CA VAL A 737 -14.39 -49.85 29.65
C VAL A 737 -13.33 -50.88 29.24
N ALA A 738 -12.15 -50.81 29.82
CA ALA A 738 -11.13 -51.86 29.74
C ALA A 738 -11.14 -52.70 31.02
N GLN A 739 -11.10 -54.02 30.91
CA GLN A 739 -11.03 -54.94 32.05
C GLN A 739 -9.94 -56.00 31.84
N VAL A 740 -9.10 -56.22 32.85
CA VAL A 740 -8.11 -57.31 32.83
C VAL A 740 -8.84 -58.66 32.77
N VAL A 741 -8.32 -59.60 31.98
CA VAL A 741 -8.79 -60.98 31.94
C VAL A 741 -7.62 -61.92 32.23
N THR A 742 -7.80 -62.85 33.17
CA THR A 742 -6.78 -63.86 33.49
C THR A 742 -6.63 -64.87 32.34
N PRO A 743 -5.52 -65.63 32.25
CA PRO A 743 -5.37 -66.72 31.28
C PRO A 743 -6.48 -67.80 31.33
N GLN A 744 -7.21 -67.88 32.44
CA GLN A 744 -8.35 -68.77 32.67
C GLN A 744 -9.70 -68.16 32.26
N GLY A 745 -9.73 -66.88 31.85
CA GLY A 745 -10.93 -66.16 31.42
C GLY A 745 -11.67 -65.39 32.53
N GLU A 746 -11.13 -65.35 33.75
CA GLU A 746 -11.74 -64.66 34.89
C GLU A 746 -11.54 -63.14 34.79
N ALA A 747 -12.53 -62.38 35.29
CA ALA A 747 -12.58 -60.94 35.18
C ALA A 747 -11.83 -60.27 36.35
N GLY A 748 -10.81 -59.46 36.02
CA GLY A 748 -9.98 -58.71 36.98
C GLY A 748 -10.33 -57.22 37.06
N LEU A 749 -9.33 -56.39 37.41
CA LEU A 749 -9.46 -54.94 37.56
C LEU A 749 -9.98 -54.25 36.30
N ARG A 750 -10.76 -53.18 36.51
CA ARG A 750 -11.62 -52.55 35.50
C ARG A 750 -11.38 -51.04 35.50
N SER A 751 -11.22 -50.45 34.31
CA SER A 751 -11.01 -49.01 34.13
C SER A 751 -12.22 -48.20 34.60
N PRO A 752 -12.06 -46.89 34.83
CA PRO A 752 -13.17 -45.94 34.76
C PRO A 752 -13.95 -46.11 33.44
N GLU A 753 -15.25 -45.79 33.43
CA GLU A 753 -16.00 -45.70 32.18
C GLU A 753 -15.57 -44.46 31.42
N VAL A 754 -15.28 -44.62 30.12
CA VAL A 754 -15.00 -43.49 29.21
C VAL A 754 -16.19 -43.30 28.29
N GLY A 755 -16.91 -42.19 28.46
CA GLY A 755 -18.03 -41.76 27.62
C GLY A 755 -17.55 -40.95 26.41
N PHE A 756 -18.10 -41.22 25.24
CA PHE A 756 -17.74 -40.54 24.00
C PHE A 756 -18.92 -40.44 23.03
N GLN A 757 -18.78 -39.61 22.01
CA GLN A 757 -19.79 -39.43 20.96
C GLN A 757 -19.26 -39.98 19.63
N VAL A 758 -20.04 -40.78 18.93
CA VAL A 758 -19.76 -41.18 17.55
C VAL A 758 -20.48 -40.21 16.62
N ARG A 759 -19.70 -39.51 15.79
CA ARG A 759 -20.18 -38.54 14.81
C ARG A 759 -21.03 -39.25 13.74
N GLY A 760 -22.11 -38.60 13.31
CA GLY A 760 -22.83 -39.04 12.11
C GLY A 760 -21.98 -38.86 10.86
N PRO A 761 -22.28 -39.55 9.74
CA PRO A 761 -21.62 -39.28 8.48
C PRO A 761 -21.76 -37.79 8.16
N THR A 762 -20.62 -37.11 8.02
CA THR A 762 -20.57 -35.73 7.54
C THR A 762 -21.00 -35.72 6.07
N ASP A 763 -21.81 -34.72 5.67
CA ASP A 763 -22.36 -34.55 4.31
C ASP A 763 -21.29 -34.16 3.25
N LEU A 764 -20.06 -34.69 3.37
CA LEU A 764 -18.93 -34.41 2.50
C LEU A 764 -18.21 -35.65 1.93
N ASP A 765 -18.65 -36.87 2.25
CA ASP A 765 -18.11 -38.09 1.63
C ASP A 765 -19.18 -38.95 0.91
N VAL A 766 -19.75 -38.38 -0.15
CA VAL A 766 -20.52 -39.13 -1.17
C VAL A 766 -19.69 -39.31 -2.45
N GLY A 767 -18.65 -40.13 -2.35
CA GLY A 767 -17.74 -40.50 -3.42
C GLY A 767 -18.01 -41.88 -4.08
N CYS A 768 -19.10 -41.98 -4.86
CA CYS A 768 -19.37 -43.06 -5.84
C CYS A 768 -19.62 -44.51 -5.36
N GLY A 769 -20.76 -45.10 -5.78
CA GLY A 769 -20.75 -46.51 -6.22
C GLY A 769 -21.97 -47.40 -5.91
N CYS A 770 -23.02 -47.31 -6.74
CA CYS A 770 -23.91 -48.42 -7.12
C CYS A 770 -24.50 -49.38 -6.05
N GLY A 771 -25.83 -49.36 -5.88
CA GLY A 771 -26.58 -50.61 -5.68
C GLY A 771 -27.83 -50.58 -4.80
N SER A 772 -28.93 -51.15 -5.31
CA SER A 772 -30.12 -51.64 -4.59
C SER A 772 -30.87 -50.70 -3.64
N ALA A 773 -31.95 -50.10 -4.16
CA ALA A 773 -33.16 -49.88 -3.38
C ALA A 773 -34.14 -51.06 -3.59
N PRO A 774 -34.71 -51.67 -2.54
CA PRO A 774 -35.76 -52.67 -2.69
C PRO A 774 -37.16 -52.06 -2.76
N ALA A 775 -37.91 -52.49 -3.78
CA ALA A 775 -39.37 -52.66 -3.84
C ALA A 775 -40.31 -51.62 -3.16
N GLY A 776 -40.97 -50.81 -4.00
CA GLY A 776 -42.14 -50.00 -3.63
C GLY A 776 -43.13 -49.77 -4.78
N MET A 777 -43.95 -50.80 -5.10
CA MET A 777 -45.23 -50.69 -5.84
C MET A 777 -45.24 -50.19 -7.31
N ILE A 778 -45.02 -51.13 -8.23
CA ILE A 778 -46.01 -51.57 -9.26
C ILE A 778 -46.76 -50.45 -10.05
N SER A 779 -46.14 -50.06 -11.18
CA SER A 779 -46.67 -50.00 -12.55
C SER A 779 -48.01 -49.30 -12.90
N LEU A 780 -47.94 -48.34 -13.83
CA LEU A 780 -48.68 -48.20 -15.12
C LEU A 780 -48.42 -46.75 -15.65
N TRP A 781 -48.30 -46.43 -16.95
CA TRP A 781 -48.38 -47.19 -18.21
C TRP A 781 -47.09 -47.00 -19.05
N ALA A 782 -47.16 -47.05 -20.39
CA ALA A 782 -46.03 -47.17 -21.33
C ALA A 782 -45.95 -46.05 -22.42
N LEU A 783 -44.73 -45.80 -22.93
CA LEU A 783 -44.36 -45.40 -24.33
C LEU A 783 -44.92 -44.05 -24.89
N VAL A 784 -44.29 -43.30 -25.81
CA VAL A 784 -43.29 -43.56 -26.89
C VAL A 784 -42.37 -42.34 -27.09
N GLY A 785 -41.11 -42.53 -27.54
CA GLY A 785 -40.47 -41.55 -28.45
C GLY A 785 -38.93 -41.48 -28.51
N LEU A 786 -38.29 -42.23 -29.42
CA LEU A 786 -36.91 -41.96 -29.87
C LEU A 786 -36.87 -40.77 -30.86
N GLY A 787 -35.77 -40.00 -30.93
CA GLY A 787 -35.68 -38.88 -31.88
C GLY A 787 -34.34 -38.11 -31.94
N ALA A 788 -33.23 -38.82 -32.18
CA ALA A 788 -31.86 -38.33 -32.09
C ALA A 788 -31.39 -37.19 -33.04
N LEU A 789 -30.34 -36.48 -32.59
CA LEU A 789 -29.10 -36.10 -33.33
C LEU A 789 -28.95 -34.79 -34.17
N VAL A 790 -27.74 -34.21 -34.03
CA VAL A 790 -26.90 -33.47 -35.02
C VAL A 790 -26.97 -31.91 -35.13
N ARG A 791 -26.08 -31.25 -34.37
CA ARG A 791 -24.84 -30.57 -34.84
C ARG A 791 -24.93 -29.55 -36.01
N ARG A 792 -24.47 -28.30 -35.80
CA ARG A 792 -23.74 -27.51 -36.84
C ARG A 792 -22.82 -26.43 -36.28
N ARG A 793 -21.80 -26.05 -37.07
CA ARG A 793 -20.70 -25.12 -36.76
C ARG A 793 -20.54 -24.14 -37.94
N ARG A 794 -20.18 -22.88 -37.68
CA ARG A 794 -19.67 -21.83 -38.60
C ARG A 794 -20.57 -21.30 -39.74
N ALA A 795 -20.59 -19.96 -39.84
CA ALA A 795 -20.31 -19.21 -41.08
C ALA A 795 -19.57 -17.90 -40.74
N ARG A 796 -18.93 -17.26 -41.73
CA ARG A 796 -18.18 -15.99 -41.62
C ARG A 796 -19.01 -14.81 -42.13
N SER A 797 -18.70 -13.62 -41.62
CA SER A 797 -18.49 -12.40 -42.43
C SER A 797 -17.39 -11.60 -41.77
#